data_AF-A0A015YB83-F1
#
_entry.id   AF-A0A015YB83-F1
#
_cell.length_a   1.000
_cell.length_b   1.000
_cell.length_c   1.000
_cell.angle_alpha   90.00
_cell.angle_beta   90.00
_cell.angle_gamma   90.00
#
_symmetry.space_group_name_H-M   'P 1'
#
loop_
_entity.id
_entity.type
_entity.pdbx_description
1 polymer ?
#
loop_
_entity_poly.entity_id
_entity_poly.type
_entity_poly.pdbx_seq_one_letter_code
_entity_poly.pdbx_strand_id
1 'polypeptide(L)'
;MLTAQAQFNPTQQVDPRTGRDANGNQIDPAMRVQEDSTDVEIQGLPPTLYMWHVSESLGTIQRIPADTATHMFQNTNLVEGLTGHYNYLGNLGSPRLSRLFFERRDAEPTIFMEPFSSFFIRPDEFNFTNSNVPFTNLTYYKAGNKINGEERFKSYFSVNVNKRLAFGFNFDYLYGRGYYNNQNTSYFNAALFGSYIGDRYEATLLYSNNYLKMNENGGITDDRYITRPEEMAEGKKEYESQNIPTLLSKSANRNKDFYIFLTQRYKLGFTREVEKAKDDTTNTQKTEFVPVTSFIHTMKVERSRHQFTSEDELYKIYPEAYIQPGNKLVNDSTSYIGVKNTLGIALLEGFNKYAKAGLTAFISHKLSNYRLMDRDSVSVDKYSEHEVFVGGELAKRQGKTLHYRAMGEVGILDKAIGQFRVNADLDLNFRLWKDTVSFIARGSISNTLPAFYMRHYHSKYFYWDNDNMEKEFRTRLEGELNIEHWQTNLKAGVENIKNYTYFNQKALPQQNGGNIQVLSATLSQNFRLGILHLDNEVTWQKSSNNTVLPLPELSLYHNLYIQTTLAKKVLHVQLGADVRYFTKYYAPAYTPAIQQFHLQPEDDQVKIGGYPIINVYANLQLKRTRLFAMMYHVNQGMGNSNYFLSPHYPINPRLFKIGVSWNFYD
;
A
#
# COMPACT_ATOMS: atom_id res chain seq x y z
N MET A 1 7.88 -24.95 51.63
CA MET A 1 7.27 -26.29 51.54
C MET A 1 6.33 -26.31 50.34
N LEU A 2 6.48 -27.34 49.50
CA LEU A 2 5.59 -27.88 48.47
C LEU A 2 5.20 -27.04 47.23
N THR A 3 5.89 -27.43 46.17
CA THR A 3 5.71 -27.35 44.72
C THR A 3 4.31 -27.72 44.18
N ALA A 4 3.93 -27.10 43.06
CA ALA A 4 3.15 -27.75 42.01
C ALA A 4 3.68 -27.30 40.63
N GLN A 5 4.47 -28.18 40.00
CA GLN A 5 4.79 -28.12 38.57
C GLN A 5 3.63 -28.79 37.82
N ALA A 6 3.04 -28.08 36.84
CA ALA A 6 2.21 -28.71 35.81
C ALA A 6 3.08 -28.87 34.55
N GLN A 7 3.71 -30.03 34.45
CA GLN A 7 4.45 -30.48 33.28
C GLN A 7 3.45 -31.18 32.35
N PHE A 8 3.04 -30.53 31.26
CA PHE A 8 2.22 -31.18 30.23
C PHE A 8 3.12 -32.09 29.39
N ASN A 9 2.90 -33.39 29.52
CA ASN A 9 3.53 -34.48 28.78
C ASN A 9 2.91 -34.55 27.36
N PRO A 10 3.69 -34.59 26.26
CA PRO A 10 3.16 -34.47 24.90
C PRO A 10 2.58 -35.76 24.29
N THR A 11 2.44 -36.85 25.05
CA THR A 11 1.80 -38.08 24.57
C THR A 11 0.33 -38.12 25.00
N GLN A 12 -0.54 -37.32 24.37
CA GLN A 12 -1.98 -37.50 24.51
C GLN A 12 -2.42 -38.70 23.64
N GLN A 13 -2.86 -39.77 24.31
CA GLN A 13 -3.43 -40.96 23.68
C GLN A 13 -4.72 -40.59 22.92
N VAL A 14 -4.73 -40.86 21.62
CA VAL A 14 -5.92 -40.79 20.75
C VAL A 14 -6.81 -41.99 21.06
N ASP A 15 -8.15 -41.79 21.12
CA ASP A 15 -9.09 -42.91 21.19
C ASP A 15 -9.16 -43.63 19.82
N PRO A 16 -8.68 -44.88 19.71
CA PRO A 16 -8.61 -45.61 18.43
C PRO A 16 -9.97 -45.92 17.82
N ARG A 17 -11.06 -45.86 18.60
CA ARG A 17 -12.41 -46.22 18.13
C ARG A 17 -13.16 -45.05 17.53
N THR A 18 -12.85 -43.82 17.97
CA THR A 18 -13.58 -42.61 17.56
C THR A 18 -12.74 -41.66 16.71
N GLY A 19 -11.40 -41.78 16.72
CA GLY A 19 -10.49 -40.90 15.97
C GLY A 19 -10.56 -39.45 16.43
N ARG A 20 -10.90 -39.23 17.71
CA ARG A 20 -11.03 -37.93 18.33
C ARG A 20 -9.96 -37.72 19.40
N ASP A 21 -9.56 -36.47 19.60
CA ASP A 21 -8.66 -36.06 20.69
C ASP A 21 -9.41 -36.02 22.04
N ALA A 22 -8.66 -35.76 23.12
CA ALA A 22 -9.22 -35.65 24.48
C ALA A 22 -10.24 -34.51 24.65
N ASN A 23 -10.37 -33.61 23.67
CA ASN A 23 -11.32 -32.49 23.65
C ASN A 23 -12.50 -32.74 22.69
N GLY A 24 -12.60 -33.94 22.09
CA GLY A 24 -13.70 -34.34 21.21
C GLY A 24 -13.60 -33.84 19.77
N ASN A 25 -12.46 -33.26 19.36
CA ASN A 25 -12.23 -32.82 17.98
C ASN A 25 -11.87 -34.02 17.09
N GLN A 26 -12.40 -34.05 15.86
CA GLN A 26 -12.04 -35.07 14.89
C GLN A 26 -10.63 -34.81 14.34
N ILE A 27 -9.75 -35.79 14.47
CA ILE A 27 -8.36 -35.69 14.00
C ILE A 27 -8.33 -36.04 12.51
N ASP A 28 -7.60 -35.24 11.72
CA ASP A 28 -7.38 -35.46 10.28
C ASP A 28 -6.83 -36.89 10.04
N PRO A 29 -7.44 -37.69 9.14
CA PRO A 29 -6.93 -39.00 8.76
C PRO A 29 -5.45 -39.01 8.34
N ALA A 30 -4.93 -37.91 7.79
CA ALA A 30 -3.52 -37.77 7.39
C ALA A 30 -2.55 -37.56 8.58
N MET A 31 -3.07 -37.21 9.76
CA MET A 31 -2.30 -37.11 11.01
C MET A 31 -2.41 -38.36 11.89
N ARG A 32 -3.12 -39.40 11.43
CA ARG A 32 -3.13 -40.70 12.10
C ARG A 32 -1.75 -41.33 11.95
N VAL A 33 -1.13 -41.68 13.07
CA VAL A 33 0.05 -42.54 13.06
C VAL A 33 -0.37 -43.88 12.45
N GLN A 34 -0.02 -44.12 11.19
CA GLN A 34 0.01 -45.47 10.67
C GLN A 34 1.24 -46.11 11.30
N GLU A 35 1.04 -47.13 12.13
CA GLU A 35 2.12 -48.04 12.51
C GLU A 35 2.53 -48.81 11.25
N ASP A 36 3.42 -48.21 10.47
CA ASP A 36 4.23 -48.95 9.52
C ASP A 36 5.37 -49.59 10.32
N SER A 37 5.65 -50.86 10.05
CA SER A 37 6.54 -51.75 10.82
C SER A 37 8.04 -51.42 10.75
N THR A 38 8.37 -50.17 10.42
CA THR A 38 9.74 -49.67 10.39
C THR A 38 9.80 -48.40 11.25
N ASP A 39 10.68 -48.38 12.26
CA ASP A 39 10.99 -47.22 13.11
C ASP A 39 11.57 -46.07 12.28
N VAL A 40 10.76 -45.44 11.43
CA VAL A 40 11.10 -44.27 10.65
C VAL A 40 10.29 -43.11 11.23
N GLU A 41 10.95 -42.27 12.03
CA GLU A 41 10.43 -40.94 12.34
C GLU A 41 10.25 -40.20 11.01
N ILE A 42 9.01 -40.08 10.53
CA ILE A 42 8.67 -39.23 9.39
C ILE A 42 8.87 -37.78 9.87
N GLN A 43 10.08 -37.26 9.71
CA GLN A 43 10.39 -35.87 9.97
C GLN A 43 9.70 -35.03 8.89
N GLY A 44 8.62 -34.34 9.27
CA GLY A 44 7.95 -33.38 8.38
C GLY A 44 8.95 -32.33 7.90
N LEU A 45 8.90 -31.98 6.61
CA LEU A 45 9.74 -30.93 6.04
C LEU A 45 9.48 -29.62 6.79
N PRO A 46 10.52 -28.83 7.12
CA PRO A 46 10.32 -27.55 7.77
C PRO A 46 9.46 -26.66 6.87
N PRO A 47 8.50 -25.91 7.44
CA PRO A 47 7.62 -25.04 6.67
C PRO A 47 8.44 -23.96 5.96
N THR A 48 8.24 -23.83 4.65
CA THR A 48 8.91 -22.85 3.78
C THR A 48 7.85 -22.06 3.03
N LEU A 49 7.88 -20.73 3.21
CA LEU A 49 6.96 -19.80 2.59
C LEU A 49 7.73 -18.91 1.61
N TYR A 50 7.33 -18.97 0.34
CA TYR A 50 7.82 -18.08 -0.70
C TYR A 50 6.74 -17.04 -0.98
N MET A 51 7.14 -15.76 -1.02
CA MET A 51 6.29 -14.64 -1.41
C MET A 51 6.88 -13.90 -2.61
N TRP A 52 6.01 -13.36 -3.47
CA TRP A 52 6.42 -12.52 -4.59
C TRP A 52 5.33 -11.54 -5.02
N HIS A 53 5.78 -10.49 -5.70
CA HIS A 53 4.95 -9.59 -6.50
C HIS A 53 5.04 -9.98 -7.97
N VAL A 54 4.03 -9.58 -8.75
CA VAL A 54 3.97 -9.84 -10.20
C VAL A 54 3.78 -8.52 -10.94
N SER A 55 4.71 -8.19 -11.82
CA SER A 55 4.61 -6.97 -12.63
C SER A 55 3.37 -6.96 -13.54
N GLU A 56 2.60 -5.87 -13.53
CA GLU A 56 1.41 -5.72 -14.37
C GLU A 56 1.70 -5.70 -15.88
N SER A 57 2.89 -5.26 -16.31
CA SER A 57 3.21 -5.10 -17.74
C SER A 57 3.64 -6.41 -18.40
N LEU A 58 4.57 -7.13 -17.77
CA LEU A 58 5.22 -8.31 -18.34
C LEU A 58 5.05 -9.58 -17.51
N GLY A 59 4.30 -9.52 -16.40
CA GLY A 59 4.05 -10.69 -15.55
C GLY A 59 5.31 -11.24 -14.87
N THR A 60 6.36 -10.42 -14.76
CA THR A 60 7.63 -10.83 -14.17
C THR A 60 7.48 -10.98 -12.65
N ILE A 61 7.90 -12.13 -12.13
CA ILE A 61 7.91 -12.45 -10.71
C ILE A 61 9.07 -11.73 -10.01
N GLN A 62 8.76 -11.00 -8.95
CA GLN A 62 9.72 -10.32 -8.07
C GLN A 62 9.62 -10.90 -6.67
N ARG A 63 10.62 -11.65 -6.22
CA ARG A 63 10.59 -12.29 -4.90
C ARG A 63 10.67 -11.24 -3.79
N ILE A 64 9.87 -11.43 -2.76
CA ILE A 64 9.88 -10.62 -1.55
C ILE A 64 10.05 -11.52 -0.31
N PRO A 65 10.68 -11.04 0.76
CA PRO A 65 10.70 -11.75 2.02
C PRO A 65 9.28 -11.82 2.59
N ALA A 66 8.92 -12.96 3.20
CA ALA A 66 7.66 -13.06 3.92
C ALA A 66 7.70 -12.26 5.23
N ASP A 67 6.67 -11.47 5.50
CA ASP A 67 6.60 -10.68 6.74
C ASP A 67 6.46 -11.61 7.96
N THR A 68 7.54 -11.69 8.72
CA THR A 68 7.63 -12.39 10.01
C THR A 68 8.18 -11.49 11.12
N ALA A 69 8.36 -10.19 10.84
CA ALA A 69 9.05 -9.27 11.72
C ALA A 69 8.15 -8.79 12.86
N THR A 70 8.72 -8.62 14.05
CA THR A 70 8.10 -7.88 15.17
C THR A 70 8.29 -6.39 15.10
N HIS A 71 9.34 -5.97 14.41
CA HIS A 71 9.72 -4.59 14.29
C HIS A 71 8.59 -3.77 13.66
N MET A 72 8.21 -2.66 14.30
CA MET A 72 7.12 -1.76 13.88
C MET A 72 5.73 -2.40 13.74
N PHE A 73 5.48 -3.59 14.28
CA PHE A 73 4.18 -4.27 14.17
C PHE A 73 3.01 -3.37 14.64
N GLN A 74 3.22 -2.60 15.71
CA GLN A 74 2.25 -1.65 16.26
C GLN A 74 1.85 -0.53 15.29
N ASN A 75 2.71 -0.18 14.33
CA ASN A 75 2.48 0.90 13.37
C ASN A 75 1.78 0.41 12.08
N THR A 76 1.69 -0.90 11.86
CA THR A 76 1.16 -1.49 10.61
C THR A 76 -0.32 -1.18 10.32
N ASN A 77 -1.08 -0.74 11.34
CA ASN A 77 -2.49 -0.35 11.20
C ASN A 77 -2.71 1.17 11.30
N LEU A 78 -1.65 1.98 11.30
CA LEU A 78 -1.76 3.44 11.34
C LEU A 78 -1.94 4.01 9.93
N VAL A 79 -2.95 4.88 9.75
CA VAL A 79 -3.25 5.51 8.44
C VAL A 79 -2.10 6.40 7.97
N GLU A 80 -1.42 7.04 8.92
CA GLU A 80 -0.25 7.90 8.66
C GLU A 80 1.00 7.13 8.18
N GLY A 81 0.95 5.81 8.10
CA GLY A 81 2.05 4.93 7.68
C GLY A 81 2.93 4.47 8.83
N LEU A 82 3.92 3.62 8.52
CA LEU A 82 4.81 3.02 9.53
C LEU A 82 5.65 4.07 10.29
N THR A 83 6.15 5.07 9.55
CA THR A 83 7.01 6.15 10.04
C THR A 83 6.28 7.48 10.13
N GLY A 84 4.99 7.54 9.81
CA GLY A 84 4.23 8.79 9.84
C GLY A 84 4.60 9.72 8.68
N HIS A 85 4.47 9.28 7.43
CA HIS A 85 4.73 10.11 6.25
C HIS A 85 3.45 10.73 5.67
N TYR A 86 2.27 10.30 6.09
CA TYR A 86 1.02 10.68 5.44
C TYR A 86 0.21 11.69 6.25
N ASN A 87 -0.29 12.73 5.58
CA ASN A 87 -1.44 13.50 6.07
C ASN A 87 -2.69 12.63 5.90
N TYR A 88 -3.62 12.72 6.83
CA TYR A 88 -4.89 12.00 6.75
C TYR A 88 -5.95 12.74 7.58
N LEU A 89 -7.20 12.29 7.50
CA LEU A 89 -8.33 13.06 8.04
C LEU A 89 -8.70 12.71 9.49
N GLY A 90 -8.00 11.78 10.15
CA GLY A 90 -8.19 11.42 11.56
C GLY A 90 -8.70 10.00 11.77
N ASN A 91 -9.74 9.52 11.09
CA ASN A 91 -10.28 8.17 11.34
C ASN A 91 -9.46 7.05 10.66
N LEU A 92 -9.35 5.86 11.28
CA LEU A 92 -8.85 4.65 10.61
C LEU A 92 -9.67 4.40 9.37
N GLY A 93 -9.02 4.43 8.22
CA GLY A 93 -9.74 4.29 6.97
C GLY A 93 -9.82 5.53 6.09
N SER A 94 -9.53 6.70 6.65
CA SER A 94 -9.71 7.95 5.93
C SER A 94 -8.69 8.14 4.78
N PRO A 95 -9.02 9.02 3.81
CA PRO A 95 -8.11 9.48 2.78
C PRO A 95 -6.78 9.94 3.34
N ARG A 96 -5.71 9.65 2.61
CA ARG A 96 -4.36 10.04 2.98
C ARG A 96 -3.55 10.54 1.78
N LEU A 97 -2.60 11.41 2.04
CA LEU A 97 -1.64 11.92 1.06
C LEU A 97 -0.24 11.91 1.66
N SER A 98 0.75 11.34 0.95
CA SER A 98 2.13 11.38 1.44
C SER A 98 2.66 12.82 1.43
N ARG A 99 3.22 13.23 2.58
CA ARG A 99 3.99 14.45 2.72
C ARG A 99 5.28 14.38 1.95
N LEU A 100 5.87 13.18 1.82
CA LEU A 100 7.10 12.98 1.09
C LEU A 100 6.79 12.83 -0.40
N PHE A 101 7.28 13.75 -1.20
CA PHE A 101 6.90 13.84 -2.61
C PHE A 101 7.28 12.58 -3.41
N PHE A 102 8.46 12.02 -3.15
CA PHE A 102 8.98 10.83 -3.82
C PHE A 102 8.25 9.53 -3.44
N GLU A 103 7.36 9.56 -2.44
CA GLU A 103 6.52 8.41 -2.06
C GLU A 103 5.10 8.49 -2.64
N ARG A 104 4.74 9.60 -3.29
CA ARG A 104 3.43 9.72 -3.95
C ARG A 104 3.38 8.77 -5.15
N ARG A 105 2.29 8.00 -5.26
CA ARG A 105 2.10 7.05 -6.35
C ARG A 105 1.70 7.76 -7.64
N ASP A 106 1.88 7.07 -8.76
CA ASP A 106 1.35 7.50 -10.05
C ASP A 106 -0.18 7.50 -10.04
N ALA A 107 -0.76 8.41 -10.82
CA ALA A 107 -2.20 8.58 -10.93
C ALA A 107 -2.89 7.29 -11.42
N GLU A 108 -3.91 6.87 -10.68
CA GLU A 108 -4.80 5.78 -11.10
C GLU A 108 -5.72 6.22 -12.25
N PRO A 109 -6.27 5.26 -13.03
CA PRO A 109 -7.31 5.56 -14.01
C PRO A 109 -8.52 6.28 -13.41
N THR A 110 -8.77 6.08 -12.11
CA THR A 110 -9.76 6.84 -11.33
C THR A 110 -9.10 7.60 -10.20
N ILE A 111 -9.43 8.89 -10.05
CA ILE A 111 -8.87 9.73 -8.98
C ILE A 111 -9.35 9.28 -7.59
N PHE A 112 -10.55 8.70 -7.50
CA PHE A 112 -11.24 8.44 -6.23
C PHE A 112 -10.61 7.36 -5.35
N MET A 113 -9.84 6.43 -5.93
CA MET A 113 -9.23 5.34 -5.17
C MET A 113 -7.87 5.72 -4.57
N GLU A 114 -7.12 6.61 -5.22
CA GLU A 114 -5.73 6.91 -4.87
C GLU A 114 -5.55 7.39 -3.41
N PRO A 115 -6.40 8.29 -2.87
CA PRO A 115 -6.30 8.68 -1.47
C PRO A 115 -6.54 7.55 -0.46
N PHE A 116 -7.11 6.42 -0.90
CA PHE A 116 -7.34 5.23 -0.06
C PHE A 116 -6.25 4.16 -0.20
N SER A 117 -5.07 4.53 -0.69
CA SER A 117 -3.91 3.64 -0.94
C SER A 117 -3.46 2.75 0.23
N SER A 118 -3.90 3.00 1.48
CA SER A 118 -3.65 2.10 2.62
C SER A 118 -4.58 0.88 2.69
N PHE A 119 -5.65 0.86 1.90
CA PHE A 119 -6.76 -0.09 2.06
C PHE A 119 -7.09 -0.89 0.81
N PHE A 120 -6.73 -0.40 -0.38
CA PHE A 120 -6.75 -1.21 -1.59
C PHE A 120 -5.33 -1.63 -1.96
N ILE A 121 -5.22 -2.82 -2.54
CA ILE A 121 -3.95 -3.38 -3.01
C ILE A 121 -4.04 -3.38 -4.54
N ARG A 122 -3.00 -2.96 -5.24
CA ARG A 122 -2.94 -3.11 -6.70
C ARG A 122 -2.44 -4.51 -7.08
N PRO A 123 -2.73 -5.05 -8.28
CA PRO A 123 -2.21 -6.34 -8.71
C PRO A 123 -0.70 -6.52 -8.56
N ASP A 124 0.09 -5.48 -8.81
CA ASP A 124 1.55 -5.48 -8.64
C ASP A 124 2.02 -5.38 -7.19
N GLU A 125 1.15 -4.97 -6.26
CA GLU A 125 1.42 -4.91 -4.82
C GLU A 125 0.88 -6.16 -4.07
N PHE A 126 0.16 -7.05 -4.77
CA PHE A 126 -0.44 -8.23 -4.15
C PHE A 126 0.62 -9.28 -3.82
N ASN A 127 0.67 -9.71 -2.56
CA ASN A 127 1.57 -10.76 -2.11
C ASN A 127 1.02 -12.12 -2.56
N PHE A 128 1.59 -12.70 -3.61
CA PHE A 128 1.34 -14.08 -3.99
C PHE A 128 2.23 -15.00 -3.15
N THR A 129 1.70 -16.17 -2.77
CA THR A 129 2.43 -17.15 -1.95
C THR A 129 2.49 -18.53 -2.58
N ASN A 130 3.55 -19.24 -2.25
CA ASN A 130 3.75 -20.66 -2.47
C ASN A 130 4.36 -21.23 -1.20
N SER A 131 3.72 -22.24 -0.61
CA SER A 131 4.18 -22.83 0.64
C SER A 131 4.13 -24.35 0.56
N ASN A 132 5.11 -25.02 1.15
CA ASN A 132 5.10 -26.49 1.24
C ASN A 132 4.05 -27.03 2.23
N VAL A 133 3.56 -26.20 3.14
CA VAL A 133 2.44 -26.49 4.05
C VAL A 133 1.35 -25.42 3.92
N PRO A 134 0.07 -25.71 4.23
CA PRO A 134 -0.96 -24.68 4.26
C PRO A 134 -0.55 -23.51 5.17
N PHE A 135 -0.66 -22.29 4.67
CA PHE A 135 -0.32 -21.07 5.39
C PHE A 135 -1.58 -20.24 5.64
N THR A 136 -1.81 -19.88 6.90
CA THR A 136 -2.88 -18.94 7.28
C THR A 136 -2.30 -17.84 8.17
N ASN A 137 -2.59 -16.57 7.86
CA ASN A 137 -2.39 -15.45 8.77
C ASN A 137 -3.74 -14.86 9.16
N LEU A 138 -4.00 -14.80 10.46
CA LEU A 138 -5.14 -14.08 11.02
C LEU A 138 -4.64 -12.88 11.81
N THR A 139 -5.12 -11.69 11.48
CA THR A 139 -4.72 -10.46 12.17
C THR A 139 -5.96 -9.65 12.57
N TYR A 140 -6.00 -9.21 13.81
CA TYR A 140 -7.09 -8.40 14.36
C TYR A 140 -6.53 -7.18 15.09
N TYR A 141 -7.07 -6.01 14.79
CA TYR A 141 -6.74 -4.74 15.43
C TYR A 141 -8.00 -4.15 16.06
N LYS A 142 -7.85 -3.54 17.24
CA LYS A 142 -8.93 -2.87 17.95
C LYS A 142 -8.45 -1.61 18.69
N ALA A 143 -9.27 -0.57 18.67
CA ALA A 143 -9.10 0.63 19.47
C ALA A 143 -10.45 1.24 19.87
N GLY A 144 -10.47 2.06 20.92
CA GLY A 144 -11.66 2.80 21.35
C GLY A 144 -12.78 1.93 21.95
N ASN A 145 -14.00 2.47 22.00
CA ASN A 145 -15.16 1.83 22.63
C ASN A 145 -16.33 1.66 21.63
N LYS A 146 -17.56 1.41 22.12
CA LYS A 146 -18.74 1.23 21.27
C LYS A 146 -19.14 2.48 20.49
N ILE A 147 -18.78 3.67 20.97
CA ILE A 147 -19.12 4.98 20.38
C ILE A 147 -18.04 5.39 19.36
N ASN A 148 -16.76 5.33 19.74
CA ASN A 148 -15.64 5.83 18.94
C ASN A 148 -14.56 4.76 18.67
N GLY A 149 -15.00 3.55 18.33
CA GLY A 149 -14.13 2.38 18.14
C GLY A 149 -13.66 2.16 16.70
N GLU A 150 -12.45 1.63 16.57
CA GLU A 150 -11.85 1.15 15.34
C GLU A 150 -11.60 -0.36 15.42
N GLU A 151 -11.96 -1.09 14.37
CA GLU A 151 -11.77 -2.53 14.26
C GLU A 151 -11.27 -2.87 12.85
N ARG A 152 -10.28 -3.76 12.74
CA ARG A 152 -9.83 -4.30 11.45
C ARG A 152 -9.47 -5.77 11.58
N PHE A 153 -9.99 -6.58 10.69
CA PHE A 153 -9.71 -8.00 10.59
C PHE A 153 -9.12 -8.33 9.23
N LYS A 154 -7.96 -8.97 9.24
CA LYS A 154 -7.31 -9.50 8.04
C LYS A 154 -7.19 -11.01 8.14
N SER A 155 -7.47 -11.70 7.05
CA SER A 155 -7.25 -13.13 6.90
C SER A 155 -6.57 -13.38 5.56
N TYR A 156 -5.44 -14.07 5.59
CA TYR A 156 -4.72 -14.50 4.41
C TYR A 156 -4.56 -16.02 4.48
N PHE A 157 -4.99 -16.72 3.44
CA PHE A 157 -4.88 -18.18 3.36
C PHE A 157 -4.22 -18.57 2.04
N SER A 158 -3.33 -19.54 2.08
CA SER A 158 -2.71 -20.12 0.90
C SER A 158 -2.39 -21.60 1.10
N VAL A 159 -2.62 -22.38 0.06
CA VAL A 159 -2.28 -23.80 0.04
C VAL A 159 -1.84 -24.21 -1.36
N ASN A 160 -0.96 -25.20 -1.41
CA ASN A 160 -0.50 -25.80 -2.64
C ASN A 160 -1.24 -27.11 -2.90
N VAL A 161 -1.82 -27.27 -4.10
CA VAL A 161 -2.38 -28.56 -4.56
C VAL A 161 -1.23 -29.52 -4.90
N ASN A 162 -0.15 -28.98 -5.47
CA ASN A 162 1.08 -29.69 -5.77
C ASN A 162 2.26 -28.70 -5.84
N LYS A 163 3.46 -29.16 -6.19
CA LYS A 163 4.67 -28.32 -6.28
C LYS A 163 4.57 -27.15 -7.26
N ARG A 164 3.61 -27.17 -8.19
CA ARG A 164 3.43 -26.18 -9.27
C ARG A 164 2.21 -25.29 -9.10
N LEU A 165 1.13 -25.79 -8.48
CA LEU A 165 -0.15 -25.09 -8.36
C LEU A 165 -0.44 -24.67 -6.92
N ALA A 166 -0.59 -23.36 -6.72
CA ALA A 166 -0.99 -22.72 -5.47
C ALA A 166 -2.31 -21.97 -5.65
N PHE A 167 -3.14 -21.95 -4.62
CA PHE A 167 -4.32 -21.08 -4.55
C PHE A 167 -4.46 -20.48 -3.16
N GLY A 168 -5.21 -19.39 -3.07
CA GLY A 168 -5.45 -18.74 -1.80
C GLY A 168 -6.45 -17.61 -1.87
N PHE A 169 -6.71 -17.02 -0.72
CA PHE A 169 -7.57 -15.86 -0.58
C PHE A 169 -7.01 -14.86 0.42
N ASN A 170 -7.38 -13.61 0.23
CA ASN A 170 -7.15 -12.51 1.15
C ASN A 170 -8.48 -11.84 1.48
N PHE A 171 -8.70 -11.53 2.74
CA PHE A 171 -9.86 -10.85 3.26
C PHE A 171 -9.40 -9.73 4.18
N ASP A 172 -9.81 -8.49 3.93
CA ASP A 172 -9.54 -7.35 4.81
C ASP A 172 -10.83 -6.58 5.04
N TYR A 173 -11.32 -6.60 6.28
CA TYR A 173 -12.47 -5.84 6.71
C TYR A 173 -12.04 -4.81 7.74
N LEU A 174 -12.46 -3.57 7.54
CA LEU A 174 -12.16 -2.45 8.42
C LEU A 174 -13.42 -1.67 8.70
N TYR A 175 -13.60 -1.30 9.96
CA TYR A 175 -14.67 -0.44 10.40
C TYR A 175 -14.14 0.56 11.44
N GLY A 176 -14.12 1.83 11.07
CA GLY A 176 -13.75 2.94 11.95
C GLY A 176 -14.97 3.80 12.19
N ARG A 177 -15.51 3.83 13.41
CA ARG A 177 -16.75 4.58 13.73
C ARG A 177 -16.58 6.10 13.61
N GLY A 178 -15.34 6.59 13.67
CA GLY A 178 -15.02 8.02 13.72
C GLY A 178 -14.87 8.52 15.15
N TYR A 179 -13.87 9.37 15.39
CA TYR A 179 -13.68 10.05 16.68
C TYR A 179 -14.36 11.42 16.73
N TYR A 180 -14.64 11.98 15.56
CA TYR A 180 -15.45 13.19 15.38
C TYR A 180 -16.75 12.82 14.66
N ASN A 181 -17.74 13.72 14.72
CA ASN A 181 -19.05 13.47 14.14
C ASN A 181 -18.97 13.23 12.61
N ASN A 182 -19.88 12.39 12.10
CA ASN A 182 -20.05 12.01 10.70
C ASN A 182 -18.77 11.56 9.94
N GLN A 183 -17.86 10.87 10.63
CA GLN A 183 -16.55 10.48 10.09
C GLN A 183 -16.39 8.96 9.87
N ASN A 184 -17.47 8.19 10.00
CA ASN A 184 -17.44 6.73 9.94
C ASN A 184 -16.94 6.20 8.58
N THR A 185 -16.09 5.17 8.59
CA THR A 185 -15.55 4.50 7.40
C THR A 185 -15.70 2.99 7.51
N SER A 186 -16.09 2.36 6.40
CA SER A 186 -16.18 0.90 6.27
C SER A 186 -15.52 0.45 4.98
N TYR A 187 -14.61 -0.49 5.10
CA TYR A 187 -13.90 -1.11 3.98
C TYR A 187 -14.04 -2.61 4.00
N PHE A 188 -14.17 -3.15 2.80
CA PHE A 188 -14.22 -4.57 2.56
C PHE A 188 -13.40 -4.88 1.30
N ASN A 189 -12.31 -5.63 1.48
CA ASN A 189 -11.55 -6.23 0.40
C ASN A 189 -11.69 -7.75 0.47
N ALA A 190 -12.00 -8.36 -0.67
CA ALA A 190 -11.91 -9.80 -0.86
C ALA A 190 -11.13 -10.08 -2.14
N ALA A 191 -10.06 -10.85 -2.03
CA ALA A 191 -9.25 -11.28 -3.17
C ALA A 191 -9.09 -12.80 -3.19
N LEU A 192 -9.15 -13.38 -4.39
CA LEU A 192 -8.83 -14.77 -4.68
C LEU A 192 -7.64 -14.79 -5.63
N PHE A 193 -6.70 -15.69 -5.41
CA PHE A 193 -5.57 -15.85 -6.32
C PHE A 193 -5.27 -17.31 -6.60
N GLY A 194 -4.66 -17.54 -7.76
CA GLY A 194 -4.10 -18.82 -8.16
C GLY A 194 -2.79 -18.60 -8.90
N SER A 195 -1.81 -19.44 -8.66
CA SER A 195 -0.53 -19.41 -9.36
C SER A 195 -0.12 -20.81 -9.78
N TYR A 196 0.27 -20.93 -11.04
CA TYR A 196 0.86 -22.12 -11.63
C TYR A 196 2.28 -21.80 -12.09
N ILE A 197 3.28 -22.49 -11.56
CA ILE A 197 4.69 -22.33 -11.93
C ILE A 197 5.23 -23.69 -12.35
N GLY A 198 5.24 -23.93 -13.67
CA GLY A 198 5.86 -25.11 -14.29
C GLY A 198 7.10 -24.74 -15.10
N ASP A 199 7.80 -25.75 -15.63
CA ASP A 199 9.07 -25.54 -16.34
C ASP A 199 8.87 -24.76 -17.65
N ARG A 200 7.81 -25.10 -18.41
CA ARG A 200 7.48 -24.47 -19.69
C ARG A 200 6.35 -23.45 -19.63
N TYR A 201 5.52 -23.48 -18.59
CA TYR A 201 4.34 -22.63 -18.52
C TYR A 201 4.18 -22.07 -17.11
N GLU A 202 3.95 -20.76 -17.04
CA GLU A 202 3.65 -20.04 -15.81
C GLU A 202 2.34 -19.28 -16.01
N ALA A 203 1.46 -19.29 -15.02
CA ALA A 203 0.23 -18.51 -15.03
C ALA A 203 -0.05 -17.98 -13.62
N THR A 204 -0.56 -16.75 -13.52
CA THR A 204 -1.03 -16.20 -12.24
C THR A 204 -2.33 -15.45 -12.50
N LEU A 205 -3.33 -15.73 -11.66
CA LEU A 205 -4.64 -15.11 -11.68
C LEU A 205 -4.88 -14.44 -10.33
N LEU A 206 -5.42 -13.22 -10.37
CA LEU A 206 -5.89 -12.47 -9.22
C LEU A 206 -7.26 -11.90 -9.55
N TYR A 207 -8.21 -12.17 -8.67
CA TYR A 207 -9.54 -11.57 -8.66
C TYR A 207 -9.65 -10.76 -7.38
N SER A 208 -9.94 -9.47 -7.44
CA SER A 208 -10.11 -8.64 -6.24
C SER A 208 -11.31 -7.73 -6.34
N ASN A 209 -12.04 -7.62 -5.23
CA ASN A 209 -13.18 -6.74 -5.07
C ASN A 209 -12.95 -5.83 -3.85
N ASN A 210 -13.08 -4.53 -4.07
CA ASN A 210 -12.94 -3.48 -3.06
C ASN A 210 -14.27 -2.74 -2.94
N TYR A 211 -14.79 -2.65 -1.71
CA TYR A 211 -15.93 -1.82 -1.39
C TYR A 211 -15.60 -0.87 -0.26
N LEU A 212 -15.79 0.42 -0.53
CA LEU A 212 -15.42 1.53 0.32
C LEU A 212 -16.67 2.37 0.58
N LYS A 213 -17.00 2.58 1.85
CA LYS A 213 -18.05 3.50 2.28
C LYS A 213 -17.47 4.44 3.32
N MET A 214 -17.66 5.73 3.12
CA MET A 214 -17.20 6.76 4.03
C MET A 214 -18.28 7.81 4.24
N ASN A 215 -18.54 8.17 5.48
CA ASN A 215 -19.26 9.38 5.82
C ASN A 215 -18.26 10.54 5.84
N GLU A 216 -18.70 11.69 5.34
CA GLU A 216 -17.86 12.87 5.16
C GLU A 216 -18.35 13.99 6.08
N ASN A 217 -17.47 14.49 6.94
CA ASN A 217 -17.81 15.56 7.88
C ASN A 217 -17.28 16.95 7.48
N GLY A 218 -16.43 17.02 6.45
CA GLY A 218 -15.84 18.27 5.97
C GLY A 218 -14.83 18.93 6.92
N GLY A 219 -14.48 18.31 8.04
CA GLY A 219 -13.68 18.93 9.10
C GLY A 219 -14.52 19.63 10.17
N ILE A 220 -13.86 20.13 11.20
CA ILE A 220 -14.51 20.90 12.28
C ILE A 220 -14.82 22.32 11.81
N THR A 221 -15.86 22.93 12.36
CA THR A 221 -16.28 24.28 11.93
C THR A 221 -15.34 25.40 12.38
N ASP A 222 -14.53 25.17 13.43
CA ASP A 222 -13.61 26.15 13.99
C ASP A 222 -12.41 25.46 14.67
N ASP A 223 -11.20 25.78 14.22
CA ASP A 223 -9.97 25.20 14.76
C ASP A 223 -9.72 25.57 16.24
N ARG A 224 -10.39 26.60 16.76
CA ARG A 224 -10.30 27.00 18.18
C ARG A 224 -10.86 25.96 19.14
N TYR A 225 -11.76 25.07 18.71
CA TYR A 225 -12.17 23.92 19.54
C TYR A 225 -10.98 23.05 19.99
N ILE A 226 -9.89 23.08 19.23
CA ILE A 226 -8.68 22.30 19.46
C ILE A 226 -7.53 23.18 19.95
N THR A 227 -7.30 24.31 19.29
CA THR A 227 -6.16 25.18 19.59
C THR A 227 -6.35 26.06 20.81
N ARG A 228 -7.59 26.47 21.11
CA ARG A 228 -7.97 27.40 22.19
C ARG A 228 -9.37 27.08 22.75
N PRO A 229 -9.58 25.88 23.31
CA PRO A 229 -10.89 25.44 23.79
C PRO A 229 -11.51 26.41 24.82
N GLU A 230 -10.69 27.11 25.60
CA GLU A 230 -11.11 28.10 26.58
C GLU A 230 -11.84 29.33 26.01
N GLU A 231 -11.63 29.66 24.73
CA GLU A 231 -12.28 30.80 24.05
C GLU A 231 -13.67 30.46 23.50
N MET A 232 -14.08 29.20 23.54
CA MET A 232 -15.34 28.74 22.95
C MET A 232 -16.53 28.99 23.89
N ALA A 233 -17.74 29.10 23.30
CA ALA A 233 -18.97 29.68 23.88
C ALA A 233 -19.50 29.10 25.21
N GLU A 234 -18.80 28.15 25.83
CA GLU A 234 -19.16 27.55 27.12
C GLU A 234 -18.04 27.62 28.18
N GLY A 235 -16.90 28.28 27.89
CA GLY A 235 -15.78 28.40 28.84
C GLY A 235 -15.20 27.05 29.30
N LYS A 236 -15.46 25.97 28.55
CA LYS A 236 -14.99 24.62 28.86
C LYS A 236 -13.53 24.47 28.47
N LYS A 237 -12.73 23.92 29.39
CA LYS A 237 -11.29 23.67 29.15
C LYS A 237 -11.03 22.58 28.11
N GLU A 238 -11.96 21.65 27.91
CA GLU A 238 -11.87 20.56 26.93
C GLU A 238 -13.26 20.22 26.36
N TYR A 239 -13.33 19.98 25.06
CA TYR A 239 -14.53 19.48 24.37
C TYR A 239 -14.37 18.00 24.07
N GLU A 240 -15.43 17.21 24.31
CA GLU A 240 -15.49 15.85 23.80
C GLU A 240 -15.50 15.88 22.27
N SER A 241 -14.63 15.10 21.63
CA SER A 241 -14.43 15.14 20.17
C SER A 241 -15.71 14.90 19.36
N GLN A 242 -16.65 14.13 19.88
CA GLN A 242 -17.94 13.86 19.24
C GLN A 242 -18.94 15.04 19.30
N ASN A 243 -18.75 15.97 20.23
CA ASN A 243 -19.61 17.13 20.40
C ASN A 243 -19.09 18.37 19.64
N ILE A 244 -17.91 18.28 19.03
CA ILE A 244 -17.35 19.35 18.21
C ILE A 244 -18.14 19.42 16.89
N PRO A 245 -18.72 20.58 16.54
CA PRO A 245 -19.45 20.75 15.30
C PRO A 245 -18.57 20.53 14.07
N THR A 246 -19.16 19.89 13.04
CA THR A 246 -18.53 19.63 11.75
C THR A 246 -19.28 20.32 10.63
N LEU A 247 -18.62 20.58 9.50
CA LEU A 247 -19.22 21.29 8.36
C LEU A 247 -20.33 20.47 7.68
N LEU A 248 -20.19 19.14 7.65
CA LEU A 248 -21.12 18.21 7.02
C LEU A 248 -21.59 17.15 8.02
N SER A 249 -22.84 16.72 7.88
CA SER A 249 -23.49 15.78 8.78
C SER A 249 -24.28 14.67 8.09
N LYS A 250 -24.62 14.87 6.81
CA LYS A 250 -25.44 13.99 5.98
C LYS A 250 -24.81 13.72 4.61
N SER A 251 -23.48 13.80 4.55
CA SER A 251 -22.70 13.54 3.34
C SER A 251 -21.98 12.20 3.43
N ALA A 252 -21.98 11.44 2.34
CA ALA A 252 -21.34 10.14 2.25
C ALA A 252 -20.84 9.81 0.84
N ASN A 253 -19.74 9.08 0.79
CA ASN A 253 -19.11 8.55 -0.41
C ASN A 253 -19.16 7.02 -0.44
N ARG A 254 -19.29 6.46 -1.65
CA ARG A 254 -19.18 5.03 -1.90
C ARG A 254 -18.29 4.79 -3.12
N ASN A 255 -17.19 4.08 -2.92
CA ASN A 255 -16.35 3.60 -4.01
C ASN A 255 -16.45 2.08 -4.11
N LYS A 256 -16.64 1.60 -5.33
CA LYS A 256 -16.55 0.18 -5.68
C LYS A 256 -15.44 0.07 -6.70
N ASP A 257 -14.42 -0.69 -6.37
CA ASP A 257 -13.35 -1.00 -7.30
C ASP A 257 -13.21 -2.52 -7.44
N PHE A 258 -12.89 -2.96 -8.64
CA PHE A 258 -12.86 -4.36 -9.01
C PHE A 258 -11.81 -4.57 -10.07
N TYR A 259 -10.95 -5.57 -9.90
CA TYR A 259 -10.06 -5.97 -10.98
C TYR A 259 -9.85 -7.48 -11.07
N ILE A 260 -9.71 -7.93 -12.32
CA ILE A 260 -9.21 -9.25 -12.68
C ILE A 260 -7.86 -9.04 -13.36
N PHE A 261 -6.83 -9.68 -12.83
CA PHE A 261 -5.50 -9.69 -13.41
C PHE A 261 -5.08 -11.13 -13.73
N LEU A 262 -4.70 -11.36 -14.97
CA LEU A 262 -4.20 -12.64 -15.46
C LEU A 262 -2.87 -12.39 -16.16
N THR A 263 -1.84 -13.14 -15.80
CA THR A 263 -0.60 -13.21 -16.57
C THR A 263 -0.31 -14.66 -16.93
N GLN A 264 0.17 -14.87 -18.15
CA GLN A 264 0.58 -16.17 -18.66
C GLN A 264 1.91 -16.03 -19.40
N ARG A 265 2.80 -17.01 -19.20
CA ARG A 265 4.10 -17.07 -19.85
C ARG A 265 4.37 -18.47 -20.34
N TYR A 266 4.66 -18.62 -21.62
CA TYR A 266 5.07 -19.88 -22.23
C TYR A 266 6.52 -19.81 -22.67
N LYS A 267 7.35 -20.73 -22.19
CA LYS A 267 8.80 -20.77 -22.37
C LYS A 267 9.19 -21.89 -23.34
N LEU A 268 9.96 -21.52 -24.35
CA LEU A 268 10.64 -22.41 -25.29
C LEU A 268 12.12 -22.49 -24.94
N GLY A 269 12.69 -23.69 -25.02
CA GLY A 269 14.07 -23.95 -24.61
C GLY A 269 14.47 -25.40 -24.83
N PHE A 270 15.61 -25.79 -24.29
CA PHE A 270 16.15 -27.13 -24.38
C PHE A 270 16.40 -27.70 -22.97
N THR A 271 16.51 -29.01 -22.87
CA THR A 271 16.88 -29.70 -21.63
C THR A 271 18.37 -29.96 -21.62
N ARG A 272 19.03 -29.66 -20.50
CA ARG A 272 20.45 -29.96 -20.28
C ARG A 272 20.57 -30.94 -19.12
N GLU A 273 21.52 -31.86 -19.22
CA GLU A 273 21.90 -32.75 -18.12
C GLU A 273 22.88 -32.04 -17.19
N VAL A 274 22.64 -32.15 -15.87
CA VAL A 274 23.46 -31.52 -14.84
C VAL A 274 24.18 -32.60 -14.03
N GLU A 275 25.49 -32.43 -13.85
CA GLU A 275 26.32 -33.36 -13.06
C GLU A 275 25.99 -33.29 -11.55
N LYS A 276 26.04 -34.45 -10.90
CA LYS A 276 25.63 -34.65 -9.49
C LYS A 276 26.43 -33.81 -8.50
N ALA A 277 25.78 -33.36 -7.42
CA ALA A 277 26.48 -33.05 -6.16
C ALA A 277 26.93 -34.36 -5.49
N LYS A 278 28.10 -34.37 -4.81
CA LYS A 278 28.80 -35.59 -4.35
C LYS A 278 28.03 -36.50 -3.35
N ASP A 279 26.86 -36.12 -2.84
CA ASP A 279 26.17 -36.79 -1.72
C ASP A 279 24.80 -37.44 -2.07
N ASP A 280 24.42 -37.61 -3.34
CA ASP A 280 23.11 -38.19 -3.71
C ASP A 280 23.21 -39.66 -4.17
N THR A 281 22.70 -40.59 -3.34
CA THR A 281 22.74 -42.05 -3.53
C THR A 281 21.64 -42.61 -4.44
N THR A 282 20.80 -41.77 -5.03
CA THR A 282 19.75 -42.21 -5.98
C THR A 282 20.24 -42.19 -7.44
N ASN A 283 19.83 -43.20 -8.23
CA ASN A 283 20.37 -43.49 -9.57
C ASN A 283 19.65 -42.76 -10.73
N THR A 284 19.07 -41.58 -10.46
CA THR A 284 18.29 -40.81 -11.44
C THR A 284 19.07 -39.60 -11.95
N GLN A 285 19.27 -39.52 -13.27
CA GLN A 285 19.85 -38.36 -13.95
C GLN A 285 18.92 -37.15 -13.78
N LYS A 286 19.47 -36.01 -13.31
CA LYS A 286 18.69 -34.78 -13.14
C LYS A 286 18.77 -33.94 -14.42
N THR A 287 17.66 -33.86 -15.14
CA THR A 287 17.51 -32.98 -16.30
C THR A 287 16.99 -31.60 -15.86
N GLU A 288 17.58 -30.54 -16.38
CA GLU A 288 17.16 -29.15 -16.14
C GLU A 288 16.70 -28.50 -17.45
N PHE A 289 15.52 -27.89 -17.44
CA PHE A 289 15.02 -27.15 -18.60
C PHE A 289 15.60 -25.73 -18.60
N VAL A 290 16.32 -25.38 -19.66
CA VAL A 290 16.91 -24.06 -19.86
C VAL A 290 16.05 -23.28 -20.85
N PRO A 291 15.27 -22.28 -20.38
CA PRO A 291 14.40 -21.51 -21.25
C PRO A 291 15.22 -20.45 -22.03
N VAL A 292 14.92 -20.30 -23.32
CA VAL A 292 15.58 -19.35 -24.23
C VAL A 292 14.63 -18.21 -24.56
N THR A 293 13.44 -18.53 -25.07
CA THR A 293 12.44 -17.55 -25.51
C THR A 293 11.17 -17.73 -24.71
N SER A 294 10.50 -16.64 -24.34
CA SER A 294 9.18 -16.71 -23.72
C SER A 294 8.17 -15.79 -24.38
N PHE A 295 6.97 -16.32 -24.61
CA PHE A 295 5.79 -15.54 -24.99
C PHE A 295 5.02 -15.17 -23.74
N ILE A 296 4.62 -13.91 -23.64
CA ILE A 296 3.98 -13.31 -22.46
C ILE A 296 2.65 -12.73 -22.90
N HIS A 297 1.59 -13.03 -22.14
CA HIS A 297 0.31 -12.33 -22.24
C HIS A 297 -0.13 -11.88 -20.85
N THR A 298 -0.44 -10.60 -20.70
CA THR A 298 -1.07 -10.07 -19.48
C THR A 298 -2.41 -9.44 -19.83
N MET A 299 -3.44 -9.72 -19.05
CA MET A 299 -4.75 -9.11 -19.13
C MET A 299 -5.11 -8.49 -17.78
N LYS A 300 -5.48 -7.21 -17.78
CA LYS A 300 -6.07 -6.51 -16.64
C LYS A 300 -7.43 -5.98 -17.04
N VAL A 301 -8.47 -6.39 -16.33
CA VAL A 301 -9.81 -5.81 -16.41
C VAL A 301 -10.04 -5.07 -15.10
N GLU A 302 -10.40 -3.80 -15.18
CA GLU A 302 -10.65 -2.95 -14.02
C GLU A 302 -12.01 -2.29 -14.18
N ARG A 303 -12.79 -2.24 -13.09
CA ARG A 303 -14.08 -1.55 -13.07
C ARG A 303 -14.19 -0.78 -11.76
N SER A 304 -14.36 0.53 -11.90
CA SER A 304 -14.53 1.43 -10.77
C SER A 304 -15.85 2.17 -10.88
N ARG A 305 -16.50 2.41 -9.74
CA ARG A 305 -17.70 3.23 -9.61
C ARG A 305 -17.59 4.07 -8.36
N HIS A 306 -17.78 5.37 -8.53
CA HIS A 306 -17.85 6.34 -7.45
C HIS A 306 -19.26 6.91 -7.35
N GLN A 307 -19.71 7.15 -6.12
CA GLN A 307 -20.99 7.79 -5.82
C GLN A 307 -20.83 8.70 -4.60
N PHE A 308 -21.25 9.96 -4.74
CA PHE A 308 -21.32 10.94 -3.67
C PHE A 308 -22.78 11.33 -3.41
N THR A 309 -23.22 11.26 -2.17
CA THR A 309 -24.58 11.62 -1.77
C THR A 309 -24.56 12.61 -0.62
N SER A 310 -25.42 13.61 -0.67
CA SER A 310 -25.56 14.59 0.41
C SER A 310 -26.98 15.14 0.53
N GLU A 311 -27.43 15.30 1.77
CA GLU A 311 -28.61 16.09 2.14
C GLU A 311 -28.25 17.38 2.89
N ASP A 312 -26.95 17.67 3.03
CA ASP A 312 -26.48 18.92 3.64
C ASP A 312 -26.68 20.09 2.67
N GLU A 313 -26.62 21.31 3.19
CA GLU A 313 -26.75 22.55 2.40
C GLU A 313 -25.43 22.90 1.68
N LEU A 314 -24.99 22.02 0.78
CA LEU A 314 -23.69 22.13 0.09
C LEU A 314 -23.51 23.41 -0.72
N TYR A 315 -24.59 24.10 -1.11
CA TYR A 315 -24.52 25.39 -1.79
C TYR A 315 -23.80 26.48 -0.96
N LYS A 316 -23.69 26.30 0.36
CA LYS A 316 -22.92 27.18 1.25
C LYS A 316 -21.40 26.98 1.13
N ILE A 317 -20.97 25.83 0.65
CA ILE A 317 -19.56 25.43 0.51
C ILE A 317 -19.15 25.52 -0.96
N TYR A 318 -20.02 25.03 -1.86
CA TYR A 318 -19.82 25.04 -3.30
C TYR A 318 -20.85 25.99 -3.95
N PRO A 319 -20.45 27.19 -4.40
CA PRO A 319 -21.39 28.22 -4.81
C PRO A 319 -22.08 27.93 -6.15
N GLU A 320 -21.46 27.14 -7.02
CA GLU A 320 -21.93 26.88 -8.38
C GLU A 320 -22.50 25.47 -8.52
N ALA A 321 -23.79 25.37 -8.87
CA ALA A 321 -24.44 24.10 -9.19
C ALA A 321 -24.67 23.99 -10.70
N TYR A 322 -24.03 22.99 -11.34
CA TYR A 322 -24.08 22.75 -12.78
C TYR A 322 -25.19 21.78 -13.19
N ILE A 323 -25.56 20.83 -12.31
CA ILE A 323 -26.57 19.80 -12.58
C ILE A 323 -27.69 19.90 -11.55
N GLN A 324 -28.95 19.94 -12.01
CA GLN A 324 -30.14 20.14 -11.18
C GLN A 324 -30.02 21.33 -10.19
N PRO A 325 -29.81 22.57 -10.66
CA PRO A 325 -29.77 23.74 -9.79
C PRO A 325 -31.10 23.89 -9.04
N GLY A 326 -31.03 24.21 -7.74
CA GLY A 326 -32.21 24.37 -6.88
C GLY A 326 -32.69 23.10 -6.15
N ASN A 327 -32.31 21.90 -6.60
CA ASN A 327 -32.51 20.68 -5.81
C ASN A 327 -31.50 20.68 -4.64
N LYS A 328 -31.93 20.40 -3.41
CA LYS A 328 -31.01 20.32 -2.25
C LYS A 328 -30.29 18.97 -2.18
N LEU A 329 -30.90 17.91 -2.70
CA LEU A 329 -30.32 16.58 -2.69
C LEU A 329 -29.19 16.48 -3.72
N VAL A 330 -28.13 15.79 -3.33
CA VAL A 330 -26.97 15.50 -4.17
C VAL A 330 -26.85 13.99 -4.30
N ASN A 331 -26.70 13.51 -5.53
CA ASN A 331 -26.51 12.10 -5.83
C ASN A 331 -25.67 11.99 -7.10
N ASP A 332 -24.38 12.25 -6.94
CA ASP A 332 -23.44 12.23 -8.03
C ASP A 332 -22.93 10.82 -8.27
N SER A 333 -22.72 10.43 -9.52
CA SER A 333 -22.15 9.11 -9.83
C SER A 333 -21.36 9.07 -11.12
N THR A 334 -20.29 8.29 -11.11
CA THR A 334 -19.47 8.01 -12.29
C THR A 334 -19.03 6.55 -12.31
N SER A 335 -18.80 6.00 -13.49
CA SER A 335 -18.24 4.66 -13.64
C SER A 335 -17.19 4.58 -14.74
N TYR A 336 -16.20 3.72 -14.51
CA TYR A 336 -15.12 3.40 -15.42
C TYR A 336 -15.05 1.89 -15.62
N ILE A 337 -14.73 1.46 -16.84
CA ILE A 337 -14.27 0.11 -17.14
C ILE A 337 -13.09 0.16 -18.10
N GLY A 338 -11.98 -0.46 -17.68
CA GLY A 338 -10.75 -0.56 -18.45
C GLY A 338 -10.40 -2.01 -18.76
N VAL A 339 -9.96 -2.28 -19.99
CA VAL A 339 -9.40 -3.57 -20.39
C VAL A 339 -8.04 -3.32 -21.02
N LYS A 340 -6.98 -3.78 -20.36
CA LYS A 340 -5.59 -3.71 -20.85
C LYS A 340 -5.10 -5.10 -21.19
N ASN A 341 -4.60 -5.26 -22.41
CA ASN A 341 -3.87 -6.46 -22.85
C ASN A 341 -2.43 -6.06 -23.18
N THR A 342 -1.47 -6.87 -22.74
CA THR A 342 -0.07 -6.76 -23.17
C THR A 342 0.37 -8.08 -23.76
N LEU A 343 0.99 -8.05 -24.92
CA LEU A 343 1.62 -9.19 -25.58
C LEU A 343 3.11 -8.91 -25.69
N GLY A 344 3.93 -9.83 -25.19
CA GLY A 344 5.37 -9.70 -25.17
C GLY A 344 6.08 -10.94 -25.69
N ILE A 345 7.24 -10.72 -26.31
CA ILE A 345 8.21 -11.76 -26.63
C ILE A 345 9.54 -11.42 -25.95
N ALA A 346 10.07 -12.34 -25.17
CA ALA A 346 11.32 -12.16 -24.45
C ALA A 346 12.36 -13.19 -24.85
N LEU A 347 13.58 -12.75 -25.08
CA LEU A 347 14.78 -13.56 -25.03
C LEU A 347 15.30 -13.51 -23.60
N LEU A 348 15.34 -14.65 -22.91
CA LEU A 348 15.72 -14.73 -21.50
C LEU A 348 17.24 -14.63 -21.33
N GLU A 349 17.68 -14.24 -20.13
CA GLU A 349 19.10 -14.26 -19.78
C GLU A 349 19.57 -15.68 -19.40
N GLY A 350 20.85 -15.96 -19.59
CA GLY A 350 21.51 -17.16 -19.05
C GLY A 350 21.39 -18.43 -19.90
N PHE A 351 20.71 -18.41 -21.05
CA PHE A 351 20.64 -19.59 -21.94
C PHE A 351 21.97 -19.94 -22.61
N ASN A 352 22.90 -18.99 -22.69
CA ASN A 352 24.26 -19.16 -23.20
C ASN A 352 25.22 -18.29 -22.37
N LYS A 353 26.50 -18.68 -22.27
CA LYS A 353 27.56 -17.94 -21.55
C LYS A 353 27.72 -16.48 -22.01
N TYR A 354 27.31 -16.17 -23.24
CA TYR A 354 27.34 -14.82 -23.81
C TYR A 354 26.02 -14.03 -23.62
N ALA A 355 24.89 -14.70 -23.34
CA ALA A 355 23.58 -14.08 -23.18
C ALA A 355 23.36 -13.63 -21.73
N LYS A 356 24.12 -12.61 -21.29
CA LYS A 356 24.13 -12.14 -19.90
C LYS A 356 22.99 -11.15 -19.56
N ALA A 357 22.13 -10.83 -20.52
CA ALA A 357 20.99 -9.94 -20.35
C ALA A 357 19.82 -10.45 -21.19
N GLY A 358 18.60 -10.31 -20.66
CA GLY A 358 17.36 -10.59 -21.35
C GLY A 358 16.85 -9.36 -22.09
N LEU A 359 16.20 -9.59 -23.22
CA LEU A 359 15.60 -8.57 -24.07
C LEU A 359 14.14 -8.93 -24.32
N THR A 360 13.22 -8.02 -24.00
CA THR A 360 11.79 -8.19 -24.24
C THR A 360 11.31 -7.09 -25.17
N ALA A 361 10.47 -7.45 -26.14
CA ALA A 361 9.68 -6.50 -26.91
C ALA A 361 8.20 -6.76 -26.61
N PHE A 362 7.40 -5.71 -26.48
CA PHE A 362 5.98 -5.87 -26.18
C PHE A 362 5.13 -4.79 -26.85
N ILE A 363 3.85 -5.13 -27.03
CA ILE A 363 2.78 -4.21 -27.41
C ILE A 363 1.68 -4.31 -26.37
N SER A 364 1.13 -3.16 -25.97
CA SER A 364 -0.04 -3.11 -25.10
C SER A 364 -1.17 -2.31 -25.74
N HIS A 365 -2.40 -2.76 -25.51
CA HIS A 365 -3.62 -2.08 -25.92
C HIS A 365 -4.54 -1.95 -24.70
N LYS A 366 -4.94 -0.72 -24.39
CA LYS A 366 -5.88 -0.40 -23.34
C LYS A 366 -7.10 0.29 -23.92
N LEU A 367 -8.27 -0.28 -23.64
CA LEU A 367 -9.57 0.32 -23.91
C LEU A 367 -10.17 0.80 -22.60
N SER A 368 -10.48 2.08 -22.51
CA SER A 368 -11.05 2.73 -21.33
C SER A 368 -12.41 3.32 -21.68
N ASN A 369 -13.47 2.88 -21.00
CA ASN A 369 -14.81 3.44 -21.17
C ASN A 369 -15.25 4.14 -19.87
N TYR A 370 -15.69 5.39 -20.00
CA TYR A 370 -16.14 6.22 -18.90
C TYR A 370 -17.61 6.59 -19.08
N ARG A 371 -18.34 6.67 -17.97
CA ARG A 371 -19.70 7.20 -17.90
C ARG A 371 -19.77 8.29 -16.85
N LEU A 372 -20.14 9.49 -17.28
CA LEU A 372 -20.30 10.68 -16.44
C LEU A 372 -21.78 11.10 -16.42
N MET A 373 -22.17 11.93 -15.45
CA MET A 373 -23.50 12.55 -15.45
C MET A 373 -23.60 13.57 -16.57
N ASP A 374 -24.80 13.75 -17.10
CA ASP A 374 -25.11 14.83 -18.05
C ASP A 374 -25.83 15.98 -17.31
N ARG A 375 -25.77 17.19 -17.87
CA ARG A 375 -26.43 18.41 -17.37
C ARG A 375 -27.95 18.29 -17.29
N ASP A 376 -28.55 17.51 -18.19
CA ASP A 376 -29.98 17.23 -18.17
C ASP A 376 -30.40 16.30 -17.00
N SER A 377 -29.42 15.70 -16.32
CA SER A 377 -29.56 14.75 -15.21
C SER A 377 -30.27 13.42 -15.53
N VAL A 378 -30.69 13.19 -16.77
CA VAL A 378 -31.40 11.98 -17.21
C VAL A 378 -30.48 11.14 -18.09
N SER A 379 -29.74 11.81 -18.95
CA SER A 379 -28.74 11.25 -19.85
C SER A 379 -27.42 10.97 -19.11
N VAL A 380 -26.54 10.24 -19.79
CA VAL A 380 -25.21 9.83 -19.31
C VAL A 380 -24.23 10.03 -20.43
N ASP A 381 -23.25 10.90 -20.21
CA ASP A 381 -22.15 11.12 -21.15
C ASP A 381 -21.22 9.91 -21.16
N LYS A 382 -20.80 9.52 -22.36
CA LYS A 382 -19.96 8.33 -22.58
C LYS A 382 -18.69 8.75 -23.31
N TYR A 383 -17.56 8.37 -22.74
CA TYR A 383 -16.24 8.60 -23.34
C TYR A 383 -15.53 7.25 -23.51
N SER A 384 -14.81 7.10 -24.62
CA SER A 384 -14.00 5.93 -24.92
C SER A 384 -12.59 6.38 -25.32
N GLU A 385 -11.57 5.86 -24.67
CA GLU A 385 -10.17 6.11 -24.99
C GLU A 385 -9.47 4.81 -25.38
N HIS A 386 -8.74 4.86 -26.50
CA HIS A 386 -7.93 3.76 -26.99
C HIS A 386 -6.46 4.15 -26.89
N GLU A 387 -5.69 3.37 -26.14
CA GLU A 387 -4.26 3.62 -25.98
C GLU A 387 -3.48 2.38 -26.45
N VAL A 388 -2.62 2.56 -27.45
CA VAL A 388 -1.69 1.52 -27.91
C VAL A 388 -0.27 1.98 -27.66
N PHE A 389 0.49 1.17 -26.91
CA PHE A 389 1.90 1.41 -26.64
C PHE A 389 2.75 0.27 -27.20
N VAL A 390 3.91 0.61 -27.75
CA VAL A 390 4.95 -0.35 -28.13
C VAL A 390 6.18 -0.05 -27.30
N GLY A 391 6.81 -1.09 -26.77
CA GLY A 391 7.94 -0.93 -25.87
C GLY A 391 8.91 -2.10 -25.87
N GLY A 392 9.99 -1.91 -25.12
CA GLY A 392 11.00 -2.93 -24.89
C GLY A 392 11.57 -2.85 -23.49
N GLU A 393 12.09 -3.97 -23.02
CA GLU A 393 12.81 -4.10 -21.75
C GLU A 393 14.16 -4.78 -22.00
N LEU A 394 15.24 -4.16 -21.53
CA LEU A 394 16.54 -4.78 -21.38
C LEU A 394 16.78 -5.00 -19.89
N ALA A 395 16.97 -6.24 -19.47
CA ALA A 395 17.15 -6.56 -18.05
C ALA A 395 18.20 -7.63 -17.82
N LYS A 396 19.01 -7.43 -16.78
CA LYS A 396 19.88 -8.44 -16.20
C LYS A 396 19.48 -8.65 -14.75
N ARG A 397 18.95 -9.83 -14.43
CA ARG A 397 18.48 -10.21 -13.10
C ARG A 397 19.32 -11.34 -12.49
N GLN A 398 20.08 -12.06 -13.30
CA GLN A 398 21.01 -13.08 -12.84
C GLN A 398 22.36 -12.47 -12.41
N GLY A 399 22.90 -12.99 -11.31
CA GLY A 399 24.17 -12.58 -10.74
C GLY A 399 24.04 -12.30 -9.25
N LYS A 400 25.13 -11.82 -8.65
CA LYS A 400 25.13 -11.33 -7.25
C LYS A 400 25.52 -9.86 -7.13
N THR A 401 26.18 -9.31 -8.15
CA THR A 401 26.88 -8.01 -8.05
C THR A 401 26.13 -6.88 -8.77
N LEU A 402 25.66 -7.12 -10.00
CA LEU A 402 25.04 -6.08 -10.82
C LEU A 402 23.77 -6.61 -11.46
N HIS A 403 22.65 -6.02 -11.05
CA HIS A 403 21.34 -6.16 -11.66
C HIS A 403 20.95 -4.83 -12.26
N TYR A 404 20.33 -4.86 -13.43
CA TYR A 404 19.80 -3.65 -14.05
C TYR A 404 18.56 -3.98 -14.87
N ARG A 405 17.71 -2.98 -15.04
CA ARG A 405 16.52 -3.04 -15.87
C ARG A 405 16.34 -1.68 -16.52
N ALA A 406 16.16 -1.65 -17.83
CA ALA A 406 15.76 -0.46 -18.57
C ALA A 406 14.55 -0.83 -19.41
N MET A 407 13.43 -0.16 -19.20
CA MET A 407 12.17 -0.39 -19.90
C MET A 407 11.68 0.92 -20.50
N GLY A 408 11.33 0.90 -21.78
CA GLY A 408 10.79 2.06 -22.48
C GLY A 408 9.55 1.69 -23.29
N GLU A 409 8.58 2.60 -23.34
CA GLU A 409 7.40 2.47 -24.19
C GLU A 409 6.99 3.82 -24.80
N VAL A 410 6.44 3.79 -26.01
CA VAL A 410 5.91 4.94 -26.73
C VAL A 410 4.50 4.65 -27.24
N GLY A 411 3.62 5.62 -27.08
CA GLY A 411 2.24 5.55 -27.56
C GLY A 411 2.15 5.88 -29.05
N ILE A 412 1.44 5.02 -29.79
CA ILE A 412 1.40 5.06 -31.26
C ILE A 412 -0.01 5.28 -31.84
N LEU A 413 -1.04 5.31 -31.01
CA LEU A 413 -2.43 5.43 -31.45
C LEU A 413 -3.23 6.42 -30.59
N ASP A 414 -4.03 7.24 -31.26
CA ASP A 414 -5.02 8.15 -30.65
C ASP A 414 -4.44 9.01 -29.51
N LYS A 415 -5.05 9.02 -28.31
CA LYS A 415 -4.60 9.79 -27.15
C LYS A 415 -3.21 9.40 -26.66
N ALA A 416 -2.70 8.21 -27.04
CA ALA A 416 -1.35 7.77 -26.71
C ALA A 416 -0.27 8.48 -27.55
N ILE A 417 -0.61 9.10 -28.69
CA ILE A 417 0.38 9.74 -29.57
C ILE A 417 1.15 10.85 -28.83
N GLY A 418 2.47 10.74 -28.86
CA GLY A 418 3.40 11.64 -28.18
C GLY A 418 3.55 11.37 -26.68
N GLN A 419 2.87 10.35 -26.15
CA GLN A 419 3.13 9.86 -24.80
C GLN A 419 4.29 8.85 -24.82
N PHE A 420 5.17 8.91 -23.83
CA PHE A 420 6.22 7.91 -23.64
C PHE A 420 6.59 7.79 -22.17
N ARG A 421 7.16 6.64 -21.81
CA ARG A 421 7.69 6.36 -20.48
C ARG A 421 8.97 5.56 -20.61
N VAL A 422 10.00 5.96 -19.88
CA VAL A 422 11.27 5.26 -19.78
C VAL A 422 11.61 5.14 -18.30
N ASN A 423 11.81 3.92 -17.82
CA ASN A 423 12.18 3.60 -16.45
C ASN A 423 13.47 2.78 -16.47
N ALA A 424 14.42 3.15 -15.62
CA ALA A 424 15.69 2.46 -15.46
C ALA A 424 15.99 2.24 -13.97
N ASP A 425 16.31 1.00 -13.61
CA ASP A 425 16.72 0.59 -12.28
C ASP A 425 18.09 -0.07 -12.35
N LEU A 426 18.96 0.23 -11.40
CA LEU A 426 20.26 -0.38 -11.23
C LEU A 426 20.44 -0.73 -9.76
N ASP A 427 20.82 -1.98 -9.49
CA ASP A 427 21.21 -2.47 -8.17
C ASP A 427 22.63 -3.03 -8.26
N LEU A 428 23.54 -2.37 -7.56
CA LEU A 428 24.94 -2.72 -7.47
C LEU A 428 25.30 -3.08 -6.03
N ASN A 429 25.65 -4.34 -5.82
CA ASN A 429 26.13 -4.85 -4.55
C ASN A 429 27.65 -4.98 -4.61
N PHE A 430 28.38 -4.17 -3.86
CA PHE A 430 29.84 -4.21 -3.79
C PHE A 430 30.33 -4.19 -2.34
N ARG A 431 31.51 -4.75 -2.14
CA ARG A 431 32.16 -4.77 -0.83
C ARG A 431 33.01 -3.52 -0.67
N LEU A 432 32.69 -2.70 0.34
CA LEU A 432 33.50 -1.55 0.73
C LEU A 432 34.12 -1.86 2.09
N TRP A 433 35.43 -2.07 2.13
CA TRP A 433 36.16 -2.58 3.31
C TRP A 433 35.63 -3.94 3.81
N LYS A 434 35.17 -4.01 5.05
CA LYS A 434 34.54 -5.21 5.65
C LYS A 434 33.01 -5.21 5.51
N ASP A 435 32.46 -4.24 4.79
CA ASP A 435 31.01 -4.03 4.70
C ASP A 435 30.45 -4.36 3.30
N THR A 436 29.20 -4.79 3.27
CA THR A 436 28.45 -4.99 2.02
C THR A 436 27.61 -3.74 1.81
N VAL A 437 27.89 -3.03 0.72
CA VAL A 437 27.15 -1.83 0.32
C VAL A 437 26.26 -2.19 -0.85
N SER A 438 24.97 -1.92 -0.72
CA SER A 438 24.01 -1.98 -1.82
C SER A 438 23.70 -0.57 -2.29
N PHE A 439 24.04 -0.28 -3.53
CA PHE A 439 23.74 0.98 -4.19
C PHE A 439 22.63 0.76 -5.22
N ILE A 440 21.52 1.45 -5.03
CA ILE A 440 20.36 1.38 -5.91
C ILE A 440 20.19 2.74 -6.58
N ALA A 441 20.12 2.76 -7.91
CA ALA A 441 19.80 3.96 -8.68
C ALA A 441 18.51 3.72 -9.49
N ARG A 442 17.59 4.67 -9.42
CA ARG A 442 16.31 4.66 -10.12
C ARG A 442 16.18 5.93 -10.94
N GLY A 443 15.86 5.80 -12.21
CA GLY A 443 15.61 6.92 -13.11
C GLY A 443 14.34 6.72 -13.90
N SER A 444 13.52 7.76 -14.01
CA SER A 444 12.35 7.75 -14.88
C SER A 444 12.22 9.04 -15.67
N ILE A 445 11.82 8.91 -16.93
CA ILE A 445 11.48 10.03 -17.81
C ILE A 445 10.13 9.69 -18.44
N SER A 446 9.17 10.57 -18.31
CA SER A 446 7.85 10.38 -18.90
C SER A 446 7.31 11.66 -19.51
N ASN A 447 6.50 11.48 -20.53
CA ASN A 447 5.64 12.53 -21.08
C ASN A 447 4.25 11.91 -21.20
N THR A 448 3.34 12.22 -20.29
CA THR A 448 2.05 11.54 -20.21
C THR A 448 0.91 12.55 -20.14
N LEU A 449 -0.23 12.19 -20.73
CA LEU A 449 -1.42 13.02 -20.63
C LEU A 449 -1.98 12.92 -19.20
N PRO A 450 -2.53 14.00 -18.61
CA PRO A 450 -3.22 13.91 -17.34
C PRO A 450 -4.36 12.89 -17.39
N ALA A 451 -4.57 12.19 -16.27
CA ALA A 451 -5.59 11.16 -16.13
C ALA A 451 -6.98 11.68 -16.56
N PHE A 452 -7.83 10.79 -17.08
CA PHE A 452 -9.14 11.16 -17.65
C PHE A 452 -9.95 12.07 -16.71
N TYR A 453 -10.07 11.71 -15.42
CA TYR A 453 -10.83 12.49 -14.45
C TYR A 453 -10.24 13.86 -14.11
N MET A 454 -8.96 14.11 -14.40
CA MET A 454 -8.37 15.46 -14.32
C MET A 454 -8.76 16.32 -15.52
N ARG A 455 -9.13 15.71 -16.65
CA ARG A 455 -9.57 16.39 -17.87
C ARG A 455 -11.09 16.47 -18.00
N HIS A 456 -11.82 15.48 -17.49
CA HIS A 456 -13.26 15.36 -17.63
C HIS A 456 -13.91 14.85 -16.33
N TYR A 457 -14.82 15.62 -15.76
CA TYR A 457 -15.63 15.18 -14.63
C TYR A 457 -16.90 15.99 -14.51
N HIS A 458 -18.02 15.29 -14.37
CA HIS A 458 -19.34 15.89 -14.22
C HIS A 458 -19.98 15.42 -12.92
N SER A 459 -20.29 16.38 -12.07
CA SER A 459 -21.08 16.23 -10.86
C SER A 459 -21.93 17.49 -10.67
N LYS A 460 -22.80 17.49 -9.66
CA LYS A 460 -23.64 18.63 -9.37
C LYS A 460 -22.88 19.93 -9.14
N TYR A 461 -21.79 19.90 -8.37
CA TYR A 461 -21.03 21.10 -7.98
C TYR A 461 -19.68 21.22 -8.68
N PHE A 462 -19.29 20.22 -9.47
CA PHE A 462 -18.01 20.19 -10.15
C PHE A 462 -18.22 19.73 -11.60
N TYR A 463 -17.90 20.59 -12.55
CA TYR A 463 -18.08 20.29 -13.97
C TYR A 463 -16.91 20.84 -14.78
N TRP A 464 -16.17 19.96 -15.45
CA TRP A 464 -15.10 20.36 -16.36
C TRP A 464 -14.91 19.36 -17.50
N ASP A 465 -14.59 19.91 -18.68
CA ASP A 465 -14.13 19.19 -19.85
C ASP A 465 -12.96 19.97 -20.46
N ASN A 466 -11.77 19.38 -20.50
CA ASN A 466 -10.58 19.99 -21.08
C ASN A 466 -9.71 18.96 -21.78
N ASP A 467 -10.00 18.75 -23.06
CA ASP A 467 -9.19 17.91 -23.95
C ASP A 467 -7.85 18.55 -24.37
N ASN A 468 -7.68 19.85 -24.13
CA ASN A 468 -6.51 20.62 -24.58
C ASN A 468 -5.41 20.70 -23.52
N MET A 469 -5.49 19.94 -22.43
CA MET A 469 -4.41 19.87 -21.45
C MET A 469 -3.13 19.35 -22.08
N GLU A 470 -2.01 20.02 -21.79
CA GLU A 470 -0.71 19.59 -22.27
C GLU A 470 -0.26 18.32 -21.55
N LYS A 471 0.60 17.53 -22.21
CA LYS A 471 1.24 16.38 -21.58
C LYS A 471 2.19 16.88 -20.48
N GLU A 472 2.17 16.16 -19.37
CA GLU A 472 3.04 16.41 -18.23
C GLU A 472 4.38 15.71 -18.47
N PHE A 473 5.45 16.51 -18.51
CA PHE A 473 6.80 16.00 -18.71
C PHE A 473 7.51 15.90 -17.37
N ARG A 474 7.93 14.69 -17.00
CA ARG A 474 8.63 14.40 -15.75
C ARG A 474 9.99 13.78 -16.01
N THR A 475 10.98 14.19 -15.22
CA THR A 475 12.29 13.55 -15.16
C THR A 475 12.66 13.39 -13.69
N ARG A 476 12.74 12.14 -13.23
CA ARG A 476 13.05 11.77 -11.85
C ARG A 476 14.33 10.95 -11.82
N LEU A 477 15.22 11.30 -10.89
CA LEU A 477 16.42 10.53 -10.58
C LEU A 477 16.49 10.35 -9.07
N GLU A 478 16.78 9.13 -8.63
CA GLU A 478 16.87 8.76 -7.22
C GLU A 478 18.04 7.81 -7.01
N GLY A 479 18.83 8.06 -5.98
CA GLY A 479 19.92 7.20 -5.53
C GLY A 479 19.69 6.79 -4.09
N GLU A 480 19.98 5.53 -3.78
CA GLU A 480 19.84 4.94 -2.46
C GLU A 480 21.11 4.13 -2.13
N LEU A 481 21.66 4.35 -0.95
CA LEU A 481 22.85 3.67 -0.44
C LEU A 481 22.50 2.99 0.87
N ASN A 482 22.57 1.67 0.87
CA ASN A 482 22.35 0.80 2.02
C ASN A 482 23.70 0.29 2.53
N ILE A 483 23.99 0.57 3.80
CA ILE A 483 25.22 0.19 4.48
C ILE A 483 24.87 -0.74 5.64
N GLU A 484 25.08 -2.03 5.46
CA GLU A 484 24.56 -3.06 6.37
C GLU A 484 25.24 -3.02 7.76
N HIS A 485 26.56 -2.84 7.83
CA HIS A 485 27.28 -2.86 9.11
C HIS A 485 26.79 -1.77 10.09
N TRP A 486 26.53 -0.58 9.56
CA TRP A 486 26.09 0.58 10.33
C TRP A 486 24.56 0.69 10.42
N GLN A 487 23.82 -0.14 9.68
CA GLN A 487 22.36 -0.06 9.53
C GLN A 487 21.93 1.36 9.10
N THR A 488 22.65 1.90 8.11
CA THR A 488 22.43 3.24 7.55
C THR A 488 21.82 3.11 6.15
N ASN A 489 20.74 3.85 5.90
CA ASN A 489 20.17 4.07 4.59
C ASN A 489 20.27 5.57 4.25
N LEU A 490 20.84 5.89 3.10
CA LEU A 490 20.86 7.24 2.55
C LEU A 490 20.10 7.23 1.24
N LYS A 491 19.09 8.07 1.10
CA LYS A 491 18.32 8.22 -0.12
C LYS A 491 18.33 9.68 -0.55
N ALA A 492 18.57 9.94 -1.82
CA ALA A 492 18.49 11.30 -2.38
C ALA A 492 17.83 11.26 -3.75
N GLY A 493 17.06 12.29 -4.08
CA GLY A 493 16.33 12.37 -5.33
C GLY A 493 16.12 13.78 -5.84
N VAL A 494 16.01 13.90 -7.16
CA VAL A 494 15.62 15.12 -7.87
C VAL A 494 14.55 14.78 -8.90
N GLU A 495 13.46 15.55 -8.92
CA GLU A 495 12.42 15.45 -9.92
C GLU A 495 12.15 16.81 -10.54
N ASN A 496 12.11 16.87 -11.87
CA ASN A 496 11.67 18.04 -12.63
C ASN A 496 10.34 17.72 -13.30
N ILE A 497 9.39 18.64 -13.18
CA ILE A 497 8.02 18.49 -13.67
C ILE A 497 7.65 19.74 -14.44
N LYS A 498 7.28 19.57 -15.70
CA LYS A 498 6.71 20.63 -16.54
C LYS A 498 5.26 20.29 -16.85
N ASN A 499 4.41 21.33 -16.91
CA ASN A 499 2.96 21.19 -17.12
C ASN A 499 2.28 20.40 -16.00
N TYR A 500 2.70 20.63 -14.75
CA TYR A 500 2.19 19.93 -13.59
C TYR A 500 0.69 20.18 -13.42
N THR A 501 -0.09 19.10 -13.35
CA THR A 501 -1.55 19.15 -13.17
C THR A 501 -1.92 18.93 -11.71
N TYR A 502 -2.70 19.83 -11.14
CA TYR A 502 -3.09 19.81 -9.73
C TYR A 502 -4.49 20.40 -9.53
N PHE A 503 -5.10 20.15 -8.36
CA PHE A 503 -6.34 20.81 -7.97
C PHE A 503 -6.05 22.15 -7.28
N ASN A 504 -6.58 23.23 -7.82
CA ASN A 504 -6.39 24.58 -7.30
C ASN A 504 -7.22 24.85 -6.04
N GLN A 505 -7.26 26.12 -5.60
CA GLN A 505 -7.93 26.59 -4.40
C GLN A 505 -9.45 26.33 -4.39
N LYS A 506 -10.06 26.17 -5.57
CA LYS A 506 -11.49 25.83 -5.75
C LYS A 506 -11.71 24.33 -5.99
N ALA A 507 -10.67 23.51 -5.77
CA ALA A 507 -10.66 22.09 -6.11
C ALA A 507 -10.96 21.78 -7.60
N LEU A 508 -10.57 22.68 -8.50
CA LEU A 508 -10.67 22.49 -9.95
C LEU A 508 -9.30 22.14 -10.53
N PRO A 509 -9.22 21.27 -11.55
CA PRO A 509 -7.95 20.90 -12.14
C PRO A 509 -7.35 22.09 -12.93
N GLN A 510 -6.06 22.33 -12.72
CA GLN A 510 -5.29 23.40 -13.34
C GLN A 510 -3.89 22.91 -13.68
N GLN A 511 -3.30 23.43 -14.78
CA GLN A 511 -1.92 23.14 -15.16
C GLN A 511 -1.01 24.34 -14.90
N ASN A 512 0.15 24.07 -14.30
CA ASN A 512 1.24 25.03 -14.20
C ASN A 512 2.24 24.80 -15.35
N GLY A 513 2.31 25.73 -16.31
CA GLY A 513 3.24 25.66 -17.44
C GLY A 513 4.72 25.87 -17.09
N GLY A 514 5.01 26.38 -15.90
CA GLY A 514 6.38 26.52 -15.39
C GLY A 514 7.02 25.18 -15.01
N ASN A 515 8.34 25.15 -14.92
CA ASN A 515 9.08 23.98 -14.43
C ASN A 515 9.13 23.98 -12.89
N ILE A 516 8.66 22.91 -12.26
CA ILE A 516 8.77 22.65 -10.83
C ILE A 516 9.90 21.65 -10.61
N GLN A 517 10.85 21.98 -9.74
CA GLN A 517 11.91 21.08 -9.32
C GLN A 517 11.72 20.73 -7.85
N VAL A 518 11.76 19.44 -7.54
CA VAL A 518 11.70 18.91 -6.18
C VAL A 518 13.00 18.18 -5.86
N LEU A 519 13.65 18.57 -4.76
CA LEU A 519 14.80 17.90 -4.19
C LEU A 519 14.38 17.18 -2.91
N SER A 520 14.91 15.99 -2.68
CA SER A 520 14.67 15.22 -1.46
C SER A 520 15.95 14.51 -1.01
N ALA A 521 16.17 14.45 0.30
CA ALA A 521 17.22 13.68 0.94
C ALA A 521 16.71 13.06 2.25
N THR A 522 16.82 11.75 2.38
CA THR A 522 16.43 10.98 3.55
C THR A 522 17.63 10.25 4.13
N LEU A 523 17.81 10.35 5.45
CA LEU A 523 18.75 9.57 6.24
C LEU A 523 17.95 8.70 7.20
N SER A 524 18.07 7.39 7.06
CA SER A 524 17.59 6.43 8.07
C SER A 524 18.78 5.77 8.76
N GLN A 525 18.79 5.78 10.08
CA GLN A 525 19.90 5.32 10.90
C GLN A 525 19.39 4.56 12.12
N ASN A 526 19.77 3.29 12.23
CA ASN A 526 19.35 2.43 13.33
C ASN A 526 20.54 2.17 14.28
N PHE A 527 20.58 2.85 15.42
CA PHE A 527 21.59 2.64 16.44
C PHE A 527 21.20 1.48 17.36
N ARG A 528 22.19 0.65 17.73
CA ARG A 528 22.03 -0.46 18.66
C ARG A 528 23.11 -0.42 19.73
N LEU A 529 22.70 -0.36 20.99
CA LEU A 529 23.58 -0.41 22.16
C LEU A 529 23.04 -1.43 23.16
N GLY A 530 23.49 -2.68 23.04
CA GLY A 530 23.00 -3.79 23.86
C GLY A 530 21.52 -4.06 23.61
N ILE A 531 20.69 -3.90 24.64
CA ILE A 531 19.22 -4.04 24.56
C ILE A 531 18.52 -2.74 24.12
N LEU A 532 19.25 -1.62 24.05
CA LEU A 532 18.69 -0.32 23.65
C LEU A 532 18.83 -0.15 22.14
N HIS A 533 17.75 0.27 21.51
CA HIS A 533 17.67 0.54 20.08
C HIS A 533 17.10 1.93 19.85
N LEU A 534 17.65 2.63 18.87
CA LEU A 534 17.16 3.93 18.43
C LEU A 534 17.13 3.95 16.91
N ASP A 535 15.93 3.82 16.34
CA ASP A 535 15.71 4.02 14.91
C ASP A 535 15.43 5.50 14.66
N ASN A 536 16.03 6.05 13.62
CA ASN A 536 15.83 7.44 13.23
C ASN A 536 15.60 7.48 11.73
N GLU A 537 14.69 8.35 11.31
CA GLU A 537 14.55 8.74 9.93
C GLU A 537 14.35 10.25 9.87
N VAL A 538 15.15 10.89 9.02
CA VAL A 538 15.14 12.32 8.79
C VAL A 538 15.05 12.55 7.30
N THR A 539 13.94 13.13 6.85
CA THR A 539 13.75 13.52 5.46
C THR A 539 13.70 15.02 5.32
N TRP A 540 14.60 15.58 4.52
CA TRP A 540 14.54 16.95 4.04
C TRP A 540 14.08 16.99 2.59
N GLN A 541 13.19 17.90 2.23
CA GLN A 541 12.77 18.10 0.84
C GLN A 541 12.43 19.56 0.56
N LYS A 542 12.50 19.96 -0.71
CA LYS A 542 12.17 21.33 -1.12
C LYS A 542 11.61 21.37 -2.53
N SER A 543 10.51 22.11 -2.71
CA SER A 543 9.94 22.44 -4.02
C SER A 543 10.40 23.84 -4.45
N SER A 544 10.70 24.01 -5.73
CA SER A 544 10.98 25.33 -6.32
C SER A 544 9.74 26.23 -6.39
N ASN A 545 8.54 25.64 -6.30
CA ASN A 545 7.27 26.36 -6.32
C ASN A 545 6.33 25.84 -5.22
N ASN A 546 6.38 26.48 -4.05
CA ASN A 546 5.59 26.12 -2.88
C ASN A 546 4.12 26.57 -2.97
N THR A 547 3.73 27.43 -3.92
CA THR A 547 2.32 27.84 -4.07
C THR A 547 1.52 26.78 -4.82
N VAL A 548 2.15 26.11 -5.78
CA VAL A 548 1.53 25.03 -6.57
C VAL A 548 1.75 23.66 -5.94
N LEU A 549 2.92 23.42 -5.35
CA LEU A 549 3.28 22.14 -4.73
C LEU A 549 3.85 22.40 -3.33
N PRO A 550 3.00 22.68 -2.32
CA PRO A 550 3.44 22.89 -0.95
C PRO A 550 3.89 21.56 -0.34
N LEU A 551 5.08 21.56 0.27
CA LEU A 551 5.68 20.42 0.95
C LEU A 551 6.29 20.88 2.29
N PRO A 552 6.28 20.04 3.34
CA PRO A 552 7.07 20.32 4.53
C PRO A 552 8.55 20.16 4.20
N GLU A 553 9.38 21.09 4.70
CA GLU A 553 10.83 21.05 4.46
C GLU A 553 11.53 19.92 5.23
N LEU A 554 11.01 19.56 6.41
CA LEU A 554 11.57 18.50 7.25
C LEU A 554 10.46 17.58 7.76
N SER A 555 10.69 16.27 7.71
CA SER A 555 9.89 15.22 8.31
C SER A 555 10.81 14.30 9.12
N LEU A 556 10.41 13.98 10.35
CA LEU A 556 11.19 13.23 11.33
C LEU A 556 10.37 12.07 11.88
N TYR A 557 11.04 10.94 12.02
CA TYR A 557 10.57 9.79 12.78
C TYR A 557 11.70 9.29 13.67
N HIS A 558 11.42 9.14 14.96
CA HIS A 558 12.38 8.59 15.92
C HIS A 558 11.68 7.51 16.75
N ASN A 559 12.34 6.39 16.96
CA ASN A 559 11.80 5.27 17.73
C ASN A 559 12.84 4.75 18.71
N LEU A 560 12.65 5.04 20.00
CA LEU A 560 13.53 4.60 21.07
C LEU A 560 12.87 3.43 21.79
N TYR A 561 13.54 2.28 21.83
CA TYR A 561 12.97 1.10 22.46
C TYR A 561 14.01 0.19 23.08
N ILE A 562 13.56 -0.60 24.05
CA ILE A 562 14.28 -1.71 24.64
C ILE A 562 13.78 -2.99 23.98
N GLN A 563 14.71 -3.82 23.51
CA GLN A 563 14.42 -5.14 22.96
C GLN A 563 15.15 -6.22 23.76
N THR A 564 14.39 -7.18 24.27
CA THR A 564 14.92 -8.32 25.03
C THR A 564 14.16 -9.60 24.72
N THR A 565 14.73 -10.74 25.10
CA THR A 565 14.09 -12.04 24.98
C THR A 565 13.99 -12.69 26.35
N LEU A 566 12.77 -12.98 26.79
CA LEU A 566 12.46 -13.60 28.07
C LEU A 566 12.09 -15.09 27.89
N ALA A 567 11.87 -15.78 29.01
CA ALA A 567 11.38 -17.17 29.07
C ALA A 567 12.14 -18.13 28.15
N LYS A 568 13.40 -18.48 28.46
CA LYS A 568 14.24 -19.40 27.66
C LYS A 568 14.36 -19.01 26.16
N LYS A 569 14.39 -17.72 25.85
CA LYS A 569 14.53 -17.16 24.49
C LYS A 569 13.34 -17.38 23.54
N VAL A 570 12.13 -17.67 24.04
CA VAL A 570 10.93 -17.84 23.17
C VAL A 570 9.97 -16.66 23.14
N LEU A 571 10.09 -15.73 24.09
CA LEU A 571 9.24 -14.53 24.16
C LEU A 571 10.09 -13.30 23.83
N HIS A 572 9.92 -12.74 22.64
CA HIS A 572 10.52 -11.46 22.28
C HIS A 572 9.65 -10.32 22.80
N VAL A 573 10.27 -9.35 23.47
CA VAL A 573 9.61 -8.20 24.07
C VAL A 573 10.27 -6.93 23.53
N GLN A 574 9.45 -6.00 23.04
CA GLN A 574 9.86 -4.67 22.64
C GLN A 574 9.03 -3.65 23.42
N LEU A 575 9.68 -2.77 24.19
CA LEU A 575 9.02 -1.69 24.91
C LEU A 575 9.62 -0.37 24.44
N GLY A 576 8.81 0.54 23.91
CA GLY A 576 9.35 1.74 23.27
C GLY A 576 8.39 2.90 23.19
N ALA A 577 8.94 4.02 22.70
CA ALA A 577 8.19 5.20 22.34
C ALA A 577 8.68 5.72 20.98
N ASP A 578 7.73 6.10 20.13
CA ASP A 578 8.01 6.73 18.84
C ASP A 578 7.50 8.17 18.80
N VAL A 579 8.23 9.01 18.06
CA VAL A 579 7.95 10.42 17.86
C VAL A 579 7.91 10.71 16.37
N ARG A 580 6.83 11.32 15.91
CA ARG A 580 6.65 11.81 14.54
C ARG A 580 6.58 13.32 14.56
N TYR A 581 7.27 13.98 13.64
CA TYR A 581 7.24 15.44 13.53
C TYR A 581 7.45 15.90 12.10
N PHE A 582 6.83 17.00 11.71
CA PHE A 582 7.12 17.69 10.45
C PHE A 582 6.99 19.20 10.60
N THR A 583 7.74 19.95 9.81
CA THR A 583 7.72 21.42 9.82
C THR A 583 6.40 21.99 9.32
N LYS A 584 6.04 23.17 9.81
CA LYS A 584 4.83 23.89 9.40
C LYS A 584 4.84 24.25 7.91
N TYR A 585 3.74 23.97 7.22
CA TYR A 585 3.54 24.35 5.82
C TYR A 585 2.04 24.46 5.49
N TYR A 586 1.70 25.00 4.31
CA TYR A 586 0.33 25.03 3.81
C TYR A 586 -0.06 23.66 3.25
N ALA A 587 -0.41 22.73 4.14
CA ALA A 587 -0.82 21.38 3.75
C ALA A 587 -2.06 21.40 2.83
N PRO A 588 -2.14 20.55 1.80
CA PRO A 588 -3.34 20.45 0.97
C PRO A 588 -4.62 20.23 1.79
N ALA A 589 -5.68 20.97 1.50
CA ALA A 589 -7.02 20.77 2.03
C ALA A 589 -7.69 19.57 1.35
N TYR A 590 -8.76 19.03 1.93
CA TYR A 590 -9.50 17.90 1.37
C TYR A 590 -10.92 18.31 1.02
N THR A 591 -11.37 17.96 -0.19
CA THR A 591 -12.74 18.20 -0.64
C THR A 591 -13.54 16.89 -0.66
N PRO A 592 -14.60 16.76 0.17
CA PRO A 592 -15.42 15.56 0.21
C PRO A 592 -16.12 15.18 -1.09
N ALA A 593 -16.48 16.15 -1.93
CA ALA A 593 -17.34 15.93 -3.10
C ALA A 593 -16.65 15.12 -4.21
N ILE A 594 -15.33 15.26 -4.34
CA ILE A 594 -14.51 14.51 -5.32
C ILE A 594 -13.48 13.60 -4.65
N GLN A 595 -13.46 13.59 -3.31
CA GLN A 595 -12.51 12.86 -2.46
C GLN A 595 -11.05 13.13 -2.80
N GLN A 596 -10.67 14.38 -3.06
CA GLN A 596 -9.29 14.75 -3.42
C GLN A 596 -8.71 15.78 -2.47
N PHE A 597 -7.38 15.75 -2.38
CA PHE A 597 -6.62 16.84 -1.78
C PHE A 597 -6.38 17.95 -2.82
N HIS A 598 -6.52 19.20 -2.41
CA HIS A 598 -6.37 20.38 -3.25
C HIS A 598 -5.65 21.52 -2.51
N LEU A 599 -5.23 22.56 -3.23
CA LEU A 599 -4.66 23.75 -2.58
C LEU A 599 -5.70 24.41 -1.66
N GLN A 600 -5.25 24.93 -0.52
CA GLN A 600 -6.17 25.58 0.44
C GLN A 600 -6.84 26.82 -0.19
N PRO A 601 -8.13 27.07 0.11
CA PRO A 601 -8.80 28.31 -0.26
C PRO A 601 -8.01 29.55 0.21
N GLU A 602 -8.06 30.65 -0.55
CA GLU A 602 -7.30 31.87 -0.24
C GLU A 602 -7.75 32.52 1.08
N ASP A 603 -9.05 32.46 1.38
CA ASP A 603 -9.66 33.09 2.55
C ASP A 603 -9.54 32.27 3.85
N ASP A 604 -9.01 31.03 3.78
CA ASP A 604 -8.98 30.07 4.89
C ASP A 604 -7.62 29.36 5.02
N GLN A 605 -6.53 30.09 4.76
CA GLN A 605 -5.20 29.51 4.77
C GLN A 605 -4.64 29.29 6.18
N VAL A 606 -4.31 28.04 6.50
CA VAL A 606 -3.72 27.61 7.77
C VAL A 606 -2.43 26.80 7.57
N LYS A 607 -1.45 27.03 8.44
CA LYS A 607 -0.21 26.24 8.46
C LYS A 607 -0.35 25.04 9.39
N ILE A 608 -0.15 23.85 8.83
CA ILE A 608 -0.24 22.57 9.52
C ILE A 608 1.16 22.04 9.81
N GLY A 609 1.36 21.46 11.00
CA GLY A 609 2.63 20.91 11.47
C GLY A 609 3.23 21.66 12.66
N GLY A 610 4.49 21.36 12.96
CA GLY A 610 5.19 21.91 14.13
C GLY A 610 4.69 21.34 15.46
N TYR A 611 4.02 20.19 15.44
CA TYR A 611 3.53 19.46 16.61
C TYR A 611 4.09 18.02 16.58
N PRO A 612 4.85 17.58 17.60
CA PRO A 612 5.29 16.20 17.69
C PRO A 612 4.13 15.30 18.12
N ILE A 613 3.97 14.13 17.49
CA ILE A 613 3.03 13.10 17.91
C ILE A 613 3.85 12.00 18.57
N ILE A 614 3.56 11.73 19.84
CA ILE A 614 4.28 10.73 20.64
C ILE A 614 3.36 9.55 20.91
N ASN A 615 3.87 8.34 20.68
CA ASN A 615 3.20 7.08 21.03
C ASN A 615 4.09 6.26 21.95
N VAL A 616 3.48 5.46 22.82
CA VAL A 616 4.18 4.51 23.69
C VAL A 616 3.59 3.13 23.47
N TYR A 617 4.42 2.10 23.35
CA TYR A 617 3.97 0.77 22.97
C TYR A 617 4.75 -0.36 23.64
N ALA A 618 4.11 -1.53 23.63
CA ALA A 618 4.69 -2.81 23.99
C ALA A 618 4.35 -3.84 22.91
N ASN A 619 5.36 -4.44 22.28
CA ASN A 619 5.20 -5.58 21.38
C ASN A 619 5.69 -6.86 22.06
N LEU A 620 4.95 -7.93 21.84
CA LEU A 620 5.25 -9.28 22.32
C LEU A 620 5.18 -10.24 21.14
N GLN A 621 6.19 -11.09 20.97
CA GLN A 621 6.11 -12.21 20.05
C GLN A 621 6.43 -13.50 20.77
N LEU A 622 5.45 -14.40 20.75
CA LEU A 622 5.56 -15.75 21.26
C LEU A 622 5.44 -16.72 20.08
N LYS A 623 6.57 -17.32 19.67
CA LYS A 623 6.64 -18.19 18.49
C LYS A 623 6.01 -17.51 17.25
N ARG A 624 4.80 -17.94 16.86
CA ARG A 624 4.06 -17.54 15.66
C ARG A 624 3.03 -16.43 15.90
N THR A 625 2.81 -16.05 17.15
CA THR A 625 1.82 -15.06 17.55
C THR A 625 2.53 -13.76 17.94
N ARG A 626 2.12 -12.66 17.31
CA ARG A 626 2.55 -11.28 17.60
C ARG A 626 1.39 -10.55 18.27
N LEU A 627 1.65 -9.84 19.35
CA LEU A 627 0.70 -8.97 20.03
C LEU A 627 1.33 -7.60 20.23
N PHE A 628 0.50 -6.55 20.20
CA PHE A 628 0.92 -5.25 20.70
C PHE A 628 -0.17 -4.58 21.53
N ALA A 629 0.29 -3.68 22.41
CA ALA A 629 -0.51 -2.68 23.08
C ALA A 629 0.19 -1.32 22.88
N MET A 630 -0.57 -0.30 22.47
CA MET A 630 -0.06 1.04 22.20
C MET A 630 -0.99 2.08 22.82
N MET A 631 -0.43 3.08 23.48
CA MET A 631 -1.10 4.34 23.73
C MET A 631 -0.68 5.35 22.66
N TYR A 632 -1.62 5.71 21.80
CA TYR A 632 -1.40 6.65 20.70
C TYR A 632 -1.65 8.09 21.18
N HIS A 633 -0.85 9.04 20.68
CA HIS A 633 -0.98 10.47 20.97
C HIS A 633 -0.94 10.77 22.48
N VAL A 634 0.06 10.22 23.19
CA VAL A 634 0.18 10.35 24.66
C VAL A 634 0.33 11.79 25.12
N ASN A 635 0.95 12.63 24.28
CA ASN A 635 1.24 14.03 24.54
C ASN A 635 0.07 14.98 24.19
N GLN A 636 -1.13 14.45 23.90
CA GLN A 636 -2.32 15.28 23.77
C GLN A 636 -2.51 16.15 25.03
N GLY A 637 -2.74 17.45 24.84
CA GLY A 637 -2.90 18.43 25.92
C GLY A 637 -1.57 18.92 26.51
N MET A 638 -0.43 18.49 25.98
CA MET A 638 0.89 18.99 26.37
C MET A 638 1.46 19.92 25.29
N GLY A 639 1.93 21.10 25.70
CA GLY A 639 2.56 22.06 24.78
C GLY A 639 1.54 22.83 23.94
N ASN A 640 1.82 23.03 22.65
CA ASN A 640 0.95 23.76 21.73
C ASN A 640 -0.12 22.81 21.15
N SER A 641 -1.40 23.10 21.38
CA SER A 641 -2.56 22.27 20.99
C SER A 641 -2.86 22.23 19.49
N ASN A 642 -1.88 22.48 18.61
CA ASN A 642 -2.06 22.50 17.16
C ASN A 642 -1.92 21.10 16.52
N TYR A 643 -2.70 20.12 16.99
CA TYR A 643 -2.60 18.72 16.55
C TYR A 643 -3.44 18.42 15.30
N PHE A 644 -3.09 19.04 14.18
CA PHE A 644 -3.72 18.79 12.87
C PHE A 644 -2.75 18.10 11.90
N LEU A 645 -3.29 17.23 11.03
CA LEU A 645 -2.54 16.63 9.91
C LEU A 645 -3.06 17.07 8.54
N SER A 646 -4.28 17.58 8.49
CA SER A 646 -4.88 18.21 7.32
C SER A 646 -5.68 19.44 7.80
N PRO A 647 -5.82 20.50 6.99
CA PRO A 647 -6.60 21.69 7.37
C PRO A 647 -7.98 21.32 7.91
N HIS A 648 -8.35 21.82 9.09
CA HIS A 648 -9.63 21.57 9.78
C HIS A 648 -9.93 20.11 10.16
N TYR A 649 -8.98 19.20 9.97
CA TYR A 649 -9.09 17.80 10.38
C TYR A 649 -8.11 17.50 11.53
N PRO A 650 -8.57 17.57 12.78
CA PRO A 650 -7.74 17.29 13.93
C PRO A 650 -7.36 15.80 14.02
N ILE A 651 -6.19 15.53 14.61
CA ILE A 651 -5.74 14.17 14.93
C ILE A 651 -6.71 13.55 15.95
N ASN A 652 -6.77 12.22 15.97
CA ASN A 652 -7.53 11.52 16.99
C ASN A 652 -7.08 11.88 18.41
N PRO A 653 -8.01 11.97 19.36
CA PRO A 653 -7.67 12.02 20.77
C PRO A 653 -6.78 10.84 21.20
N ARG A 654 -6.13 10.97 22.36
CA ARG A 654 -5.35 9.91 22.99
C ARG A 654 -6.19 8.65 23.11
N LEU A 655 -5.66 7.55 22.58
CA LEU A 655 -6.41 6.32 22.42
C LEU A 655 -5.51 5.10 22.65
N PHE A 656 -6.10 4.05 23.22
CA PHE A 656 -5.42 2.77 23.41
C PHE A 656 -5.73 1.83 22.24
N LYS A 657 -4.69 1.35 21.54
CA LYS A 657 -4.76 0.38 20.45
C LYS A 657 -4.17 -0.95 20.89
N ILE A 658 -4.81 -2.04 20.48
CA ILE A 658 -4.28 -3.39 20.59
C ILE A 658 -4.33 -4.09 19.24
N GLY A 659 -3.44 -5.04 19.04
CA GLY A 659 -3.54 -5.92 17.89
C GLY A 659 -2.87 -7.26 18.13
N VAL A 660 -3.36 -8.27 17.41
CA VAL A 660 -2.85 -9.64 17.42
C VAL A 660 -2.72 -10.12 15.99
N SER A 661 -1.60 -10.77 15.66
CA SER A 661 -1.37 -11.44 14.39
C SER A 661 -0.86 -12.85 14.66
N TRP A 662 -1.49 -13.86 14.07
CA TRP A 662 -1.15 -15.25 14.29
C TRP A 662 -0.96 -15.98 12.96
N ASN A 663 0.26 -16.50 12.76
CA ASN A 663 0.60 -17.38 11.65
C ASN A 663 0.35 -18.85 12.02
N PHE A 664 -0.39 -19.56 11.16
CA PHE A 664 -0.59 -21.01 11.19
C PHE A 664 0.09 -21.62 9.97
N TYR A 665 0.99 -22.55 10.21
CA TYR A 665 1.71 -23.30 9.20
C TYR A 665 2.21 -24.59 9.86
N ASP A 666 1.34 -25.58 9.99
CA ASP A 666 1.67 -26.90 10.53
C ASP A 666 1.19 -27.98 9.56
#